data_AF-A0A915PC13-F1
#
_entry.id   AF-A0A915PC13-F1
#
_cell.length_a   1.000
_cell.length_b   1.000
_cell.length_c   1.000
_cell.angle_alpha   90.00
_cell.angle_beta   90.00
_cell.angle_gamma   90.00
#
_symmetry.space_group_name_H-M   'P 1'
#
loop_
_entity.id
_entity.type
_entity.pdbx_description
1 polymer ?
#
loop_
_entity_poly.entity_id
_entity_poly.type
_entity_poly.pdbx_seq_one_letter_code
_entity_poly.pdbx_strand_id
1 'polypeptide(L)'
;MSTECSSDNAVNTGMAVSNVKEKYADFLVDGVKAVSLTFVSDVGEMAEAQKYHPEYVYQQFGESETIFGYKDLNVTIHYTDASMYLYPEIRYAAEITSFTTEFKADNIIQKLSEQLPIDQMEMLCQTSAIFKFRLDEQKNFRPYGQLLSKFSVGNRELQVWMINESSPAFDAYLARVQTLALWYIEAAQYTDNDDPRWQHYFLYESFNTYNGISRVALAGYASLVRFYNYPDKVRPRIAQILLLPQYHGAGIGARFLKAIYSDLIQDPKVIDITAEVPAESFIKTRDYVNCSNCSTLKEFHADNLRKGFTEEMKNAALLRFKINPRQARRVYEILRLHHIGFRDEKAMEEYRIDRSERDWRKLSSVLDEYEYAAVVASQMSVEQKTAKLQQLYEEELAGYRTVIKRLINFPNGFRQLIEVLKSAKLLSLKMESNPQSHCDCFCSEFCVAFGFPLTDRSGTDMVLIGAAIITKAGKPLLARVFISDMTKARLEGLLDAFPKLIASYKSQRQHTFIETDSVRYVFHPLDSVHVVLITTKASNILEDLETLRLFSRVIPEYCRSNDEKEIQTNLFDLIFAFDEIVALGYRENVNLAQIRTFTEMDSHEERVFNQIKIAQERAANELMTQKAMELKKLKAEQRKSGRGLGNSATAISSASLPLTAVIDDTPVRLAIKPKAPVSARGSGKALKLGSKNADDDQFLKQLKREGQLVDSPVRASDIGNTGNRAVSELSSSAISQMPVHIKIEERLSVSVSRDGGLESGEVLGSASLLIGDPQFTTVCVQISNNDKHGAQLQVHPNLDKKEWQQNSLLKLKSVQKPFPLNMDVGVLKWRLLLNNEEILPISINCWPNENPDGCVVNIEYTLQAENMALNNVVITIPLPPAAVPVVSECEGIYEYMRSRSQLVWSLPVIDESNKSGSLEFSTPNGQANHFFPVIVRFTSTDLFCNMAVESVQKMDASEMIQYSTECRLISEKFEIV
;
A
#
# COMPACT_ATOMS: atom_id res chain seq x y z
N MET A 1 25.87 -65.85 33.30
CA MET A 1 24.45 -65.49 33.46
C MET A 1 24.34 -64.04 33.01
N SER A 2 24.05 -63.73 31.75
CA SER A 2 22.75 -63.89 31.01
C SER A 2 21.69 -62.90 31.53
N THR A 3 21.10 -62.00 30.74
CA THR A 3 21.13 -61.90 29.25
C THR A 3 20.96 -60.47 28.72
N GLU A 4 21.40 -60.31 27.47
CA GLU A 4 21.37 -59.14 26.59
C GLU A 4 19.97 -58.54 26.34
N CYS A 5 19.89 -57.25 25.93
CA CYS A 5 19.46 -56.90 24.55
C CYS A 5 19.65 -55.41 24.16
N SER A 6 20.12 -55.20 22.92
CA SER A 6 19.83 -54.08 21.98
C SER A 6 19.90 -52.60 22.40
N SER A 7 20.85 -51.89 21.78
CA SER A 7 20.79 -50.45 21.52
C SER A 7 20.20 -50.16 20.14
N ASP A 8 19.25 -49.23 20.00
CA ASP A 8 19.01 -48.51 18.72
C ASP A 8 18.07 -47.30 18.88
N ASN A 9 17.99 -46.47 17.83
CA ASN A 9 17.10 -45.29 17.65
C ASN A 9 17.43 -43.99 18.44
N ALA A 10 18.37 -43.20 17.91
CA ALA A 10 18.50 -41.76 18.21
C ALA A 10 18.57 -40.87 16.93
N VAL A 11 18.20 -41.39 15.77
CA VAL A 11 18.23 -40.68 14.46
C VAL A 11 16.81 -40.62 13.90
N ASN A 12 15.99 -39.66 14.36
CA ASN A 12 14.60 -39.53 13.85
C ASN A 12 13.90 -38.17 14.06
N THR A 13 14.53 -37.16 14.68
CA THR A 13 13.84 -35.89 15.01
C THR A 13 13.41 -35.08 13.78
N GLY A 14 14.17 -35.12 12.68
CA GLY A 14 13.75 -34.51 11.40
C GLY A 14 12.53 -35.19 10.77
N MET A 15 12.34 -36.50 10.99
CA MET A 15 11.15 -37.25 10.57
C MET A 15 10.00 -37.13 11.58
N ALA A 16 10.24 -36.66 12.81
CA ALA A 16 9.19 -36.55 13.82
C ALA A 16 8.11 -35.52 13.43
N VAL A 17 8.48 -34.40 12.80
CA VAL A 17 7.52 -33.34 12.43
C VAL A 17 6.62 -33.76 11.24
N SER A 18 7.15 -34.52 10.28
CA SER A 18 6.33 -35.15 9.24
C SER A 18 5.47 -36.28 9.82
N ASN A 19 6.05 -37.15 10.65
CA ASN A 19 5.30 -38.22 11.31
C ASN A 19 4.19 -37.71 12.24
N VAL A 20 4.32 -36.53 12.86
CA VAL A 20 3.24 -35.90 13.66
C VAL A 20 2.08 -35.45 12.77
N LYS A 21 2.36 -34.91 11.57
CA LYS A 21 1.31 -34.58 10.59
C LYS A 21 0.59 -35.81 10.05
N GLU A 22 1.27 -36.95 9.91
CA GLU A 22 0.60 -38.21 9.55
C GLU A 22 -0.16 -38.84 10.74
N LYS A 23 0.45 -38.88 11.92
CA LYS A 23 -0.11 -39.54 13.12
C LYS A 23 -1.35 -38.83 13.70
N TYR A 24 -1.48 -37.53 13.47
CA TYR A 24 -2.62 -36.73 13.93
C TYR A 24 -3.33 -35.97 12.79
N ALA A 25 -3.21 -36.45 11.53
CA ALA A 25 -3.88 -35.90 10.37
C ALA A 25 -5.40 -35.72 10.61
N ASP A 26 -6.03 -36.73 11.20
CA ASP A 26 -7.44 -36.78 11.59
C ASP A 26 -7.92 -35.65 12.53
N PHE A 27 -6.99 -34.90 13.15
CA PHE A 27 -7.28 -33.78 14.05
C PHE A 27 -6.97 -32.40 13.45
N LEU A 28 -6.58 -32.34 12.16
CA LEU A 28 -6.34 -31.09 11.44
C LEU A 28 -7.47 -30.86 10.43
N VAL A 29 -8.40 -29.96 10.74
CA VAL A 29 -9.62 -29.76 9.94
C VAL A 29 -9.52 -28.49 9.10
N ASP A 30 -9.91 -28.60 7.84
CA ASP A 30 -10.14 -27.50 6.91
C ASP A 30 -11.26 -26.59 7.41
N GLY A 31 -10.93 -25.36 7.82
CA GLY A 31 -11.86 -24.44 8.48
C GLY A 31 -12.99 -23.98 7.57
N VAL A 32 -12.73 -23.79 6.27
CA VAL A 32 -13.76 -23.39 5.28
C VAL A 32 -14.83 -24.47 5.15
N LYS A 33 -14.45 -25.75 5.25
CA LYS A 33 -15.39 -26.89 5.27
C LYS A 33 -16.04 -27.13 6.64
N ALA A 34 -15.32 -26.89 7.75
CA ALA A 34 -15.83 -27.09 9.10
C ALA A 34 -16.85 -26.02 9.51
N VAL A 35 -16.62 -24.76 9.13
CA VAL A 35 -17.47 -23.62 9.46
C VAL A 35 -18.64 -23.53 8.48
N SER A 36 -19.82 -23.26 9.04
CA SER A 36 -21.07 -23.03 8.32
C SER A 36 -21.88 -21.96 9.02
N LEU A 37 -22.54 -21.09 8.26
CA LEU A 37 -23.39 -20.01 8.74
C LEU A 37 -24.85 -20.33 8.44
N THR A 38 -25.74 -20.00 9.37
CA THR A 38 -27.21 -20.12 9.22
C THR A 38 -27.88 -18.81 9.59
N PHE A 39 -28.98 -18.47 8.91
CA PHE A 39 -29.79 -17.28 9.20
C PHE A 39 -31.18 -17.74 9.62
N VAL A 40 -31.60 -17.37 10.83
CA VAL A 40 -32.72 -18.00 11.56
C VAL A 40 -33.72 -16.95 12.03
N SER A 41 -35.02 -17.17 11.78
CA SER A 41 -36.08 -16.25 12.23
C SER A 41 -36.76 -16.70 13.52
N ASP A 42 -36.88 -18.02 13.73
CA ASP A 42 -37.38 -18.62 14.98
C ASP A 42 -36.58 -19.87 15.40
N VAL A 43 -36.62 -20.19 16.69
CA VAL A 43 -35.92 -21.31 17.34
C VAL A 43 -36.19 -22.65 16.65
N GLY A 44 -37.41 -22.86 16.15
CA GLY A 44 -37.79 -24.09 15.44
C GLY A 44 -37.01 -24.31 14.15
N GLU A 45 -36.54 -23.25 13.49
CA GLU A 45 -35.85 -23.32 12.19
C GLU A 45 -34.37 -23.71 12.35
N MET A 46 -33.76 -23.56 13.53
CA MET A 46 -32.32 -23.76 13.76
C MET A 46 -31.77 -25.12 13.29
N ALA A 47 -32.59 -26.18 13.36
CA ALA A 47 -32.17 -27.53 12.98
C ALA A 47 -32.28 -27.82 11.47
N GLU A 48 -33.16 -27.11 10.76
CA GLU A 48 -33.46 -27.31 9.34
C GLU A 48 -32.93 -26.15 8.46
N ALA A 49 -32.42 -25.08 9.06
CA ALA A 49 -31.89 -23.90 8.38
C ALA A 49 -30.80 -24.26 7.37
N GLN A 50 -30.94 -23.72 6.15
CA GLN A 50 -29.96 -23.93 5.09
C GLN A 50 -28.59 -23.36 5.51
N LYS A 51 -27.58 -24.24 5.50
CA LYS A 51 -26.19 -23.90 5.81
C LYS A 51 -25.48 -23.28 4.60
N TYR A 52 -24.68 -22.26 4.85
CA TYR A 52 -23.80 -21.62 3.87
C TYR A 52 -22.36 -21.66 4.37
N HIS A 53 -21.41 -22.00 3.51
CA HIS A 53 -20.00 -21.94 3.87
C HIS A 53 -19.45 -20.52 3.64
N PRO A 54 -18.53 -20.05 4.50
CA PRO A 54 -17.80 -18.81 4.25
C PRO A 54 -16.91 -18.94 3.01
N GLU A 55 -16.47 -17.81 2.46
CA GLU A 55 -15.46 -17.77 1.39
C GLU A 55 -14.03 -17.72 1.98
N TYR A 56 -13.89 -17.13 3.17
CA TYR A 56 -12.63 -16.99 3.93
C TYR A 56 -12.84 -17.32 5.40
N VAL A 57 -11.85 -17.94 6.05
CA VAL A 57 -11.81 -18.22 7.49
C VAL A 57 -10.49 -17.85 8.17
N TYR A 58 -9.48 -17.43 7.39
CA TYR A 58 -8.16 -17.05 7.92
C TYR A 58 -8.22 -15.90 8.93
N GLN A 59 -9.24 -15.03 8.85
CA GLN A 59 -9.41 -13.89 9.74
C GLN A 59 -9.71 -14.35 11.18
N GLN A 60 -10.40 -15.48 11.35
CA GLN A 60 -10.76 -16.04 12.66
C GLN A 60 -9.85 -17.20 13.09
N PHE A 61 -9.24 -17.94 12.14
CA PHE A 61 -8.45 -19.14 12.44
C PHE A 61 -6.95 -19.06 12.07
N GLY A 62 -6.52 -17.95 11.47
CA GLY A 62 -5.14 -17.68 11.03
C GLY A 62 -4.87 -18.13 9.59
N GLU A 63 -3.78 -17.62 8.99
CA GLU A 63 -3.39 -17.77 7.57
C GLU A 63 -3.43 -19.20 7.00
N SER A 64 -3.33 -20.23 7.85
CA SER A 64 -3.39 -21.63 7.42
C SER A 64 -4.80 -22.12 7.03
N GLU A 65 -5.85 -21.40 7.44
CA GLU A 65 -7.26 -21.81 7.36
C GLU A 65 -7.57 -23.19 7.96
N THR A 66 -6.73 -23.67 8.88
CA THR A 66 -6.94 -24.94 9.59
C THR A 66 -7.32 -24.73 11.06
N ILE A 67 -8.16 -25.63 11.56
CA ILE A 67 -8.55 -25.71 12.98
C ILE A 67 -7.95 -27.01 13.54
N PHE A 68 -7.16 -26.90 14.60
CA PHE A 68 -6.41 -28.02 15.15
C PHE A 68 -7.04 -28.62 16.41
N GLY A 69 -6.95 -29.94 16.53
CA GLY A 69 -7.24 -30.71 17.73
C GLY A 69 -8.63 -31.34 17.80
N TYR A 70 -9.43 -31.31 16.72
CA TYR A 70 -10.78 -31.90 16.68
C TYR A 70 -10.91 -32.88 15.52
N LYS A 71 -11.61 -33.98 15.74
CA LYS A 71 -12.01 -34.92 14.68
C LYS A 71 -13.48 -34.75 14.31
N ASP A 72 -13.78 -34.77 13.02
CA ASP A 72 -15.12 -34.58 12.44
C ASP A 72 -15.81 -33.29 12.93
N LEU A 73 -15.04 -32.20 12.98
CA LEU A 73 -15.50 -30.90 13.47
C LEU A 73 -16.54 -30.28 12.54
N ASN A 74 -17.65 -29.83 13.13
CA ASN A 74 -18.65 -28.97 12.50
C ASN A 74 -18.94 -27.77 13.40
N VAL A 75 -18.73 -26.56 12.89
CA VAL A 75 -19.06 -25.29 13.56
C VAL A 75 -20.22 -24.67 12.80
N THR A 76 -21.35 -24.47 13.47
CA THR A 76 -22.54 -23.82 12.90
C THR A 76 -22.78 -22.51 13.62
N ILE A 77 -22.52 -21.39 12.95
CA ILE A 77 -22.73 -20.05 13.51
C ILE A 77 -24.13 -19.59 13.10
N HIS A 78 -25.06 -19.66 14.05
CA HIS A 78 -26.43 -19.23 13.87
C HIS A 78 -26.52 -17.71 14.05
N TYR A 79 -26.94 -16.99 13.01
CA TYR A 79 -27.28 -15.58 13.05
C TYR A 79 -28.80 -15.40 13.18
N THR A 80 -29.24 -14.46 14.00
CA THR A 80 -30.64 -13.98 13.98
C THR A 80 -30.88 -13.22 12.67
N ASP A 81 -31.95 -13.54 11.92
CA ASP A 81 -32.11 -13.10 10.53
C ASP A 81 -32.38 -11.60 10.32
N ALA A 82 -32.79 -10.88 11.36
CA ALA A 82 -32.97 -9.42 11.34
C ALA A 82 -31.89 -8.68 12.15
N SER A 83 -31.65 -9.10 13.40
CA SER A 83 -30.87 -8.34 14.38
C SER A 83 -29.36 -8.65 14.43
N MET A 84 -28.90 -9.66 13.69
CA MET A 84 -27.50 -10.11 13.54
C MET A 84 -26.77 -10.51 14.84
N TYR A 85 -27.47 -10.95 15.88
CA TYR A 85 -26.81 -11.63 17.01
C TYR A 85 -26.33 -13.01 16.55
N LEU A 86 -25.17 -13.46 17.06
CA LEU A 86 -24.53 -14.70 16.61
C LEU A 86 -24.38 -15.72 17.75
N TYR A 87 -24.61 -17.00 17.44
CA TYR A 87 -24.49 -18.14 18.35
C TYR A 87 -23.71 -19.29 17.69
N PRO A 88 -22.45 -19.54 18.08
CA PRO A 88 -21.68 -20.67 17.59
C PRO A 88 -22.10 -21.97 18.28
N GLU A 89 -22.61 -22.91 17.49
CA GLU A 89 -22.81 -24.30 17.88
C GLU A 89 -21.66 -25.16 17.36
N ILE A 90 -20.87 -25.72 18.28
CA ILE A 90 -19.70 -26.55 17.97
C ILE A 90 -20.07 -28.02 18.22
N ARG A 91 -19.80 -28.90 17.25
CA ARG A 91 -19.95 -30.35 17.36
C ARG A 91 -18.70 -31.04 16.80
N TYR A 92 -18.22 -32.09 17.45
CA TYR A 92 -17.07 -32.90 17.02
C TYR A 92 -17.23 -34.34 17.51
N ALA A 93 -16.56 -35.29 16.84
CA ALA A 93 -16.57 -36.70 17.24
C ALA A 93 -15.56 -37.01 18.35
N ALA A 94 -14.39 -36.35 18.35
CA ALA A 94 -13.37 -36.50 19.37
C ALA A 94 -12.42 -35.27 19.43
N GLU A 95 -11.73 -35.10 20.56
CA GLU A 95 -10.79 -33.99 20.81
C GLU A 95 -9.41 -34.53 21.19
N ILE A 96 -8.32 -33.92 20.70
CA ILE A 96 -6.95 -34.43 20.84
C ILE A 96 -6.48 -34.54 22.30
N THR A 97 -7.01 -33.68 23.17
CA THR A 97 -6.80 -33.68 24.63
C THR A 97 -7.24 -34.98 25.31
N SER A 98 -8.13 -35.75 24.67
CA SER A 98 -8.56 -37.08 25.14
C SER A 98 -7.56 -38.20 24.80
N PHE A 99 -6.54 -37.91 23.97
CA PHE A 99 -5.54 -38.89 23.50
C PHE A 99 -4.11 -38.56 23.91
N THR A 100 -3.79 -37.29 24.20
CA THR A 100 -2.49 -36.85 24.69
C THR A 100 -2.60 -35.56 25.50
N THR A 101 -1.77 -35.42 26.54
CA THR A 101 -1.63 -34.19 27.35
C THR A 101 -0.62 -33.21 26.76
N GLU A 102 0.10 -33.59 25.70
CA GLU A 102 1.16 -32.79 25.06
C GLU A 102 0.58 -31.67 24.17
N PHE A 103 -0.62 -31.87 23.63
CA PHE A 103 -1.27 -30.97 22.68
C PHE A 103 -2.65 -30.54 23.18
N LYS A 104 -3.02 -29.28 22.92
CA LYS A 104 -4.35 -28.74 23.18
C LYS A 104 -5.07 -28.46 21.86
N ALA A 105 -6.39 -28.59 21.87
CA ALA A 105 -7.22 -28.17 20.75
C ALA A 105 -7.37 -26.64 20.71
N ASP A 106 -7.67 -26.12 19.52
CA ASP A 106 -7.98 -24.70 19.31
C ASP A 106 -9.23 -24.30 20.11
N ASN A 107 -9.14 -23.22 20.89
CA ASN A 107 -10.32 -22.66 21.55
C ASN A 107 -11.15 -21.85 20.54
N ILE A 108 -12.04 -22.53 19.81
CA ILE A 108 -12.87 -21.94 18.74
C ILE A 108 -13.69 -20.74 19.24
N ILE A 109 -14.25 -20.81 20.45
CA ILE A 109 -15.03 -19.71 21.04
C ILE A 109 -14.15 -18.48 21.29
N GLN A 110 -12.94 -18.70 21.81
CA GLN A 110 -11.96 -17.62 22.02
C GLN A 110 -11.50 -17.01 20.68
N LYS A 111 -11.09 -17.84 19.71
CA LYS A 111 -10.69 -17.40 18.36
C LYS A 111 -11.80 -16.56 17.69
N LEU A 112 -13.06 -16.97 17.81
CA LEU A 112 -14.21 -16.19 17.35
C LEU A 112 -14.39 -14.87 18.11
N SER A 113 -14.17 -14.85 19.43
CA SER A 113 -14.32 -13.65 20.26
C SER A 113 -13.18 -12.62 20.10
N GLU A 114 -11.96 -13.08 19.79
CA GLU A 114 -10.78 -12.23 19.58
C GLU A 114 -10.89 -11.33 18.32
N GLN A 115 -11.81 -11.67 17.40
CA GLN A 115 -12.13 -10.88 16.20
C GLN A 115 -13.36 -9.96 16.36
N LEU A 116 -13.93 -9.86 17.57
CA LEU A 116 -15.08 -8.99 17.84
C LEU A 116 -14.62 -7.70 18.55
N PRO A 117 -15.25 -6.54 18.29
CA PRO A 117 -14.95 -5.31 19.03
C PRO A 117 -15.14 -5.51 20.53
N ILE A 118 -14.14 -5.12 21.32
CA ILE A 118 -14.07 -5.37 22.78
C ILE A 118 -15.31 -4.81 23.50
N ASP A 119 -15.77 -3.63 23.11
CA ASP A 119 -16.93 -2.96 23.69
C ASP A 119 -18.28 -3.62 23.32
N GLN A 120 -18.28 -4.66 22.48
CA GLN A 120 -19.48 -5.34 21.99
C GLN A 120 -19.46 -6.87 22.14
N MET A 121 -18.79 -7.40 23.17
CA MET A 121 -18.83 -8.85 23.48
C MET A 121 -20.25 -9.43 23.62
N GLU A 122 -21.27 -8.62 23.93
CA GLU A 122 -22.69 -9.02 23.99
C GLU A 122 -23.25 -9.62 22.68
N MET A 123 -22.63 -9.38 21.53
CA MET A 123 -23.13 -9.92 20.26
C MET A 123 -22.93 -11.44 20.12
N LEU A 124 -21.93 -11.99 20.80
CA LEU A 124 -21.66 -13.43 20.92
C LEU A 124 -22.55 -14.03 22.02
N CYS A 125 -23.67 -14.63 21.61
CA CYS A 125 -24.57 -15.33 22.52
C CYS A 125 -23.90 -16.61 23.04
N GLN A 126 -23.41 -16.59 24.29
CA GLN A 126 -22.70 -17.74 24.89
C GLN A 126 -23.57 -18.99 25.11
N THR A 127 -24.90 -18.84 25.13
CA THR A 127 -25.83 -19.96 25.33
C THR A 127 -27.03 -19.88 24.41
N SER A 128 -27.59 -21.05 24.07
CA SER A 128 -28.85 -21.15 23.32
C SER A 128 -30.01 -20.40 24.01
N ALA A 129 -30.03 -20.31 25.34
CA ALA A 129 -31.06 -19.56 26.06
C ALA A 129 -31.00 -18.05 25.77
N ILE A 130 -29.80 -17.46 25.73
CA ILE A 130 -29.59 -16.05 25.36
C ILE A 130 -29.95 -15.84 23.89
N PHE A 131 -29.56 -16.75 22.99
CA PHE A 131 -29.90 -16.66 21.57
C PHE A 131 -31.42 -16.71 21.32
N LYS A 132 -32.16 -17.56 22.05
CA LYS A 132 -33.63 -17.61 22.00
C LYS A 132 -34.26 -16.28 22.44
N PHE A 133 -33.73 -15.66 23.49
CA PHE A 133 -34.19 -14.33 23.91
C PHE A 133 -33.96 -13.26 22.83
N ARG A 134 -32.78 -13.25 22.18
CA ARG A 134 -32.52 -12.35 21.03
C ARG A 134 -33.40 -12.66 19.80
N LEU A 135 -33.79 -13.92 19.58
CA LEU A 135 -34.77 -14.32 18.55
C LEU A 135 -36.19 -13.81 18.85
N ASP A 136 -36.59 -13.71 20.12
CA ASP A 136 -37.86 -13.09 20.49
C ASP A 136 -37.79 -11.54 20.42
N GLU A 137 -36.70 -10.92 20.85
CA GLU A 137 -36.49 -9.47 20.72
C GLU A 137 -36.57 -9.00 19.24
N GLN A 138 -35.99 -9.76 18.31
CA GLN A 138 -35.94 -9.34 16.90
C GLN A 138 -37.31 -9.28 16.21
N LYS A 139 -38.36 -9.87 16.78
CA LYS A 139 -39.74 -9.75 16.28
C LYS A 139 -40.22 -8.28 16.31
N ASN A 140 -39.59 -7.45 17.16
CA ASN A 140 -39.78 -6.00 17.23
C ASN A 140 -38.76 -5.17 16.43
N PHE A 141 -37.76 -5.78 15.80
CA PHE A 141 -36.73 -5.07 15.03
C PHE A 141 -37.33 -4.26 13.87
N ARG A 142 -36.77 -3.08 13.60
CA ARG A 142 -37.13 -2.20 12.48
C ARG A 142 -35.85 -1.70 11.80
N PRO A 143 -35.80 -1.57 10.46
CA PRO A 143 -34.66 -0.97 9.77
C PRO A 143 -34.30 0.42 10.29
N TYR A 144 -33.00 0.71 10.36
CA TYR A 144 -32.47 2.04 10.65
C TYR A 144 -32.44 2.93 9.40
N GLY A 145 -32.45 4.26 9.60
CA GLY A 145 -32.32 5.25 8.54
C GLY A 145 -33.59 5.49 7.71
N GLN A 146 -33.40 5.96 6.48
CA GLN A 146 -34.47 6.32 5.54
C GLN A 146 -34.67 5.24 4.47
N LEU A 147 -35.93 4.86 4.22
CA LEU A 147 -36.30 4.02 3.07
C LEU A 147 -36.07 4.79 1.76
N LEU A 148 -35.17 4.29 0.90
CA LEU A 148 -34.91 4.83 -0.43
C LEU A 148 -35.79 4.22 -1.52
N SER A 149 -35.95 2.88 -1.53
CA SER A 149 -36.68 2.20 -2.59
C SER A 149 -37.21 0.83 -2.18
N LYS A 150 -38.23 0.34 -2.90
CA LYS A 150 -38.73 -1.04 -2.80
C LYS A 150 -38.77 -1.68 -4.18
N PHE A 151 -38.44 -2.97 -4.27
CA PHE A 151 -38.56 -3.75 -5.51
C PHE A 151 -38.80 -5.24 -5.22
N SER A 152 -39.61 -5.90 -6.04
CA SER A 152 -39.90 -7.33 -5.87
C SER A 152 -39.10 -8.20 -6.86
N VAL A 153 -38.62 -9.37 -6.41
CA VAL A 153 -37.88 -10.36 -7.22
C VAL A 153 -38.47 -11.74 -6.98
N GLY A 154 -39.16 -12.27 -8.00
CA GLY A 154 -40.03 -13.44 -7.80
C GLY A 154 -41.08 -13.11 -6.75
N ASN A 155 -41.16 -13.93 -5.70
CA ASN A 155 -42.10 -13.76 -4.59
C ASN A 155 -41.55 -12.90 -3.43
N ARG A 156 -40.29 -12.44 -3.52
CA ARG A 156 -39.61 -11.68 -2.45
C ARG A 156 -39.82 -10.18 -2.61
N GLU A 157 -40.24 -9.48 -1.55
CA GLU A 157 -40.28 -8.01 -1.51
C GLU A 157 -39.01 -7.49 -0.82
N LEU A 158 -38.22 -6.67 -1.52
CA LEU A 158 -36.95 -6.14 -1.01
C LEU A 158 -37.03 -4.62 -0.85
N GLN A 159 -36.41 -4.11 0.21
CA GLN A 159 -36.41 -2.71 0.60
C GLN A 159 -34.98 -2.22 0.81
N VAL A 160 -34.62 -1.09 0.19
CA VAL A 160 -33.31 -0.44 0.35
C VAL A 160 -33.47 0.74 1.31
N TRP A 161 -32.65 0.75 2.34
CA TRP A 161 -32.58 1.78 3.37
C TRP A 161 -31.19 2.43 3.37
N MET A 162 -31.09 3.69 3.79
CA MET A 162 -29.85 4.46 3.80
C MET A 162 -29.71 5.25 5.11
N ILE A 163 -28.51 5.25 5.67
CA ILE A 163 -28.15 5.87 6.95
C ILE A 163 -27.08 6.93 6.66
N ASN A 164 -27.37 8.17 7.09
CA ASN A 164 -26.46 9.33 7.03
C ASN A 164 -26.01 9.80 8.42
N GLU A 165 -26.66 9.35 9.49
CA GLU A 165 -26.39 9.75 10.87
C GLU A 165 -26.13 8.50 11.70
N SER A 166 -24.94 8.42 12.31
CA SER A 166 -24.60 7.38 13.29
C SER A 166 -25.45 7.52 14.55
N SER A 167 -25.63 6.41 15.28
CA SER A 167 -26.18 6.42 16.64
C SER A 167 -25.76 5.14 17.35
N PRO A 168 -25.49 5.13 18.66
CA PRO A 168 -24.92 3.95 19.34
C PRO A 168 -25.69 2.64 19.14
N ALA A 169 -27.01 2.71 18.95
CA ALA A 169 -27.84 1.55 18.64
C ALA A 169 -27.68 1.05 17.18
N PHE A 170 -27.45 1.95 16.22
CA PHE A 170 -27.10 1.61 14.85
C PHE A 170 -25.65 1.12 14.75
N ASP A 171 -24.69 1.76 15.43
CA ASP A 171 -23.27 1.37 15.37
C ASP A 171 -23.08 -0.03 15.95
N ALA A 172 -23.82 -0.36 17.02
CA ALA A 172 -23.89 -1.71 17.56
C ALA A 172 -24.54 -2.72 16.60
N TYR A 173 -25.50 -2.29 15.76
CA TYR A 173 -26.06 -3.14 14.71
C TYR A 173 -25.08 -3.33 13.53
N LEU A 174 -24.39 -2.27 13.12
CA LEU A 174 -23.41 -2.26 12.05
C LEU A 174 -22.22 -3.17 12.37
N ALA A 175 -21.67 -3.10 13.58
CA ALA A 175 -20.60 -4.01 14.03
C ALA A 175 -21.02 -5.49 13.97
N ARG A 176 -22.26 -5.82 14.37
CA ARG A 176 -22.81 -7.17 14.22
C ARG A 176 -22.90 -7.60 12.76
N VAL A 177 -23.40 -6.73 11.89
CA VAL A 177 -23.49 -6.96 10.44
C VAL A 177 -22.10 -7.14 9.82
N GLN A 178 -21.09 -6.38 10.26
CA GLN A 178 -19.73 -6.43 9.73
C GLN A 178 -18.97 -7.72 10.07
N THR A 179 -19.41 -8.52 11.05
CA THR A 179 -18.90 -9.90 11.18
C THR A 179 -19.13 -10.73 9.91
N LEU A 180 -20.14 -10.41 9.10
CA LEU A 180 -20.39 -11.05 7.81
C LEU A 180 -19.39 -10.62 6.72
N ALA A 181 -18.77 -9.44 6.86
CA ALA A 181 -17.66 -9.03 6.00
C ALA A 181 -16.48 -9.99 6.20
N LEU A 182 -16.18 -10.33 7.46
CA LEU A 182 -15.03 -11.16 7.84
C LEU A 182 -15.09 -12.61 7.31
N TRP A 183 -16.23 -13.05 6.77
CA TRP A 183 -16.43 -14.38 6.18
C TRP A 183 -16.46 -14.38 4.64
N TYR A 184 -16.63 -13.21 4.00
CA TYR A 184 -16.95 -13.10 2.56
C TYR A 184 -16.23 -11.96 1.82
N ILE A 185 -15.45 -11.13 2.51
CA ILE A 185 -14.65 -10.05 1.94
C ILE A 185 -13.20 -10.24 2.38
N GLU A 186 -12.31 -10.43 1.40
CA GLU A 186 -10.86 -10.49 1.61
C GLU A 186 -10.36 -9.17 2.24
N ALA A 187 -9.50 -9.30 3.26
CA ALA A 187 -8.95 -8.20 4.06
C ALA A 187 -10.00 -7.24 4.66
N ALA A 188 -11.19 -7.73 4.99
CA ALA A 188 -12.23 -6.94 5.64
C ALA A 188 -11.78 -6.39 7.01
N GLN A 189 -12.14 -5.13 7.27
CA GLN A 189 -11.98 -4.46 8.56
C GLN A 189 -13.34 -3.87 9.01
N TYR A 190 -13.46 -3.51 10.28
CA TYR A 190 -14.59 -2.71 10.77
C TYR A 190 -14.53 -1.28 10.23
N THR A 191 -15.67 -0.58 10.16
CA THR A 191 -15.67 0.85 9.81
C THR A 191 -15.40 1.71 11.02
N ASP A 192 -14.65 2.79 10.81
CA ASP A 192 -14.56 3.89 11.77
C ASP A 192 -15.91 4.62 11.82
N ASN A 193 -16.69 4.38 12.87
CA ASN A 193 -18.03 4.95 12.99
C ASN A 193 -18.02 6.39 13.54
N ASP A 194 -16.87 6.90 14.00
CA ASP A 194 -16.71 8.30 14.42
C ASP A 194 -16.46 9.23 13.20
N ASP A 195 -16.07 8.70 12.05
CA ASP A 195 -15.84 9.46 10.81
C ASP A 195 -17.16 9.75 10.04
N PRO A 196 -17.64 11.01 9.99
CA PRO A 196 -18.90 11.39 9.32
C PRO A 196 -18.84 11.32 7.79
N ARG A 197 -17.72 10.89 7.20
CA ARG A 197 -17.62 10.60 5.76
C ARG A 197 -18.24 9.24 5.40
N TRP A 198 -18.50 8.35 6.36
CA TRP A 198 -19.16 7.07 6.08
C TRP A 198 -20.65 7.26 5.76
N GLN A 199 -21.13 6.49 4.79
CA GLN A 199 -22.56 6.40 4.45
C GLN A 199 -22.91 4.93 4.21
N HIS A 200 -23.98 4.45 4.84
CA HIS A 200 -24.34 3.03 4.82
C HIS A 200 -25.69 2.78 4.15
N TYR A 201 -25.77 1.69 3.39
CA TYR A 201 -26.96 1.26 2.67
C TYR A 201 -27.28 -0.17 3.08
N PHE A 202 -28.52 -0.45 3.43
CA PHE A 202 -28.97 -1.78 3.85
C PHE A 202 -30.08 -2.28 2.93
N LEU A 203 -30.03 -3.56 2.58
CA LEU A 203 -31.05 -4.26 1.84
C LEU A 203 -31.73 -5.26 2.78
N TYR A 204 -33.05 -5.16 2.91
CA TYR A 204 -33.86 -6.09 3.70
C TYR A 204 -34.90 -6.79 2.82
N GLU A 205 -35.17 -8.07 3.06
CA GLU A 205 -36.43 -8.70 2.63
C GLU A 205 -37.52 -8.39 3.66
N SER A 206 -38.73 -8.05 3.20
CA SER A 206 -39.88 -7.77 4.06
C SER A 206 -40.99 -8.79 3.87
N PHE A 207 -41.45 -9.37 4.98
CA PHE A 207 -42.49 -10.38 5.00
C PHE A 207 -43.76 -9.78 5.61
N ASN A 208 -44.80 -9.66 4.78
CA ASN A 208 -46.09 -9.10 5.18
C ASN A 208 -46.92 -10.16 5.92
N THR A 209 -46.93 -10.11 7.24
CA THR A 209 -47.76 -11.00 8.08
C THR A 209 -49.21 -10.53 8.10
N TYR A 210 -50.18 -11.45 8.06
CA TYR A 210 -51.62 -11.13 8.05
C TYR A 210 -52.10 -10.20 9.18
N ASN A 211 -51.38 -10.15 10.31
CA ASN A 211 -51.71 -9.34 11.48
C ASN A 211 -51.09 -7.92 11.46
N GLY A 212 -50.69 -7.40 10.30
CA GLY A 212 -50.25 -6.01 10.12
C GLY A 212 -48.82 -5.68 10.57
N ILE A 213 -48.13 -6.59 11.28
CA ILE A 213 -46.70 -6.48 11.58
C ILE A 213 -45.91 -7.05 10.38
N SER A 214 -45.22 -6.17 9.65
CA SER A 214 -44.20 -6.58 8.69
C SER A 214 -42.92 -6.92 9.45
N ARG A 215 -42.45 -8.18 9.36
CA ARG A 215 -41.08 -8.51 9.80
C ARG A 215 -40.12 -8.24 8.64
N VAL A 216 -38.85 -8.02 8.96
CA VAL A 216 -37.76 -7.90 7.98
C VAL A 216 -36.69 -8.94 8.27
N ALA A 217 -35.93 -9.32 7.25
CA ALA A 217 -34.66 -10.05 7.37
C ALA A 217 -33.60 -9.31 6.57
N LEU A 218 -32.34 -9.35 7.00
CA LEU A 218 -31.23 -8.78 6.22
C LEU A 218 -31.04 -9.58 4.92
N ALA A 219 -30.74 -8.86 3.85
CA ALA A 219 -30.39 -9.42 2.55
C ALA A 219 -28.99 -8.99 2.07
N GLY A 220 -28.50 -7.85 2.53
CA GLY A 220 -27.15 -7.36 2.25
C GLY A 220 -26.94 -5.95 2.79
N TYR A 221 -25.71 -5.46 2.70
CA TYR A 221 -25.36 -4.09 3.06
C TYR A 221 -24.25 -3.55 2.14
N ALA A 222 -24.05 -2.24 2.16
CA ALA A 222 -22.89 -1.59 1.57
C ALA A 222 -22.45 -0.40 2.44
N SER A 223 -21.15 -0.21 2.59
CA SER A 223 -20.54 0.94 3.25
C SER A 223 -19.68 1.69 2.24
N LEU A 224 -19.85 3.00 2.16
CA LEU A 224 -19.03 3.87 1.30
C LEU A 224 -18.45 5.04 2.08
N VAL A 225 -17.31 5.55 1.62
CA VAL A 225 -16.66 6.76 2.14
C VAL A 225 -16.86 7.92 1.15
N ARG A 226 -17.32 9.07 1.65
CA ARG A 226 -17.47 10.32 0.92
C ARG A 226 -16.16 11.12 0.94
N PHE A 227 -15.19 10.69 0.12
CA PHE A 227 -13.94 11.45 -0.07
C PHE A 227 -14.22 12.84 -0.67
N TYR A 228 -13.58 13.88 -0.13
CA TYR A 228 -13.59 15.22 -0.74
C TYR A 228 -12.88 15.19 -2.11
N ASN A 229 -13.38 15.98 -3.05
CA ASN A 229 -12.77 16.22 -4.35
C ASN A 229 -12.89 17.71 -4.66
N TYR A 230 -11.75 18.42 -4.67
CA TYR A 230 -11.67 19.85 -4.94
C TYR A 230 -12.47 20.30 -6.19
N PRO A 231 -13.16 21.45 -6.18
CA PRO A 231 -13.26 22.44 -5.10
C PRO A 231 -14.44 22.24 -4.12
N ASP A 232 -15.56 21.67 -4.57
CA ASP A 232 -16.81 21.56 -3.80
C ASP A 232 -17.47 20.17 -3.91
N LYS A 233 -16.75 19.19 -4.47
CA LYS A 233 -17.29 17.89 -4.87
C LYS A 233 -16.89 16.77 -3.91
N VAL A 234 -17.55 15.63 -4.11
CA VAL A 234 -17.40 14.40 -3.34
C VAL A 234 -17.21 13.25 -4.33
N ARG A 235 -16.29 12.33 -4.03
CA ARG A 235 -16.10 11.05 -4.72
C ARG A 235 -16.49 9.92 -3.75
N PRO A 236 -17.73 9.42 -3.80
CA PRO A 236 -18.13 8.23 -3.05
C PRO A 236 -17.30 7.02 -3.51
N ARG A 237 -16.57 6.39 -2.59
CA ARG A 237 -15.89 5.12 -2.80
C ARG A 237 -16.64 4.03 -2.06
N ILE A 238 -17.20 3.05 -2.78
CA ILE A 238 -17.75 1.83 -2.17
C ILE A 238 -16.57 1.03 -1.61
N ALA A 239 -16.47 0.94 -0.29
CA ALA A 239 -15.43 0.18 0.41
C ALA A 239 -15.89 -1.27 0.64
N GLN A 240 -17.12 -1.45 1.12
CA GLN A 240 -17.72 -2.75 1.35
C GLN A 240 -19.07 -2.85 0.63
N ILE A 241 -19.35 -4.00 0.02
CA ILE A 241 -20.69 -4.34 -0.46
C ILE A 241 -20.88 -5.85 -0.45
N LEU A 242 -21.81 -6.32 0.39
CA LEU A 242 -22.12 -7.73 0.59
C LEU A 242 -23.59 -8.00 0.30
N LEU A 243 -23.87 -9.13 -0.33
CA LEU A 243 -25.20 -9.72 -0.44
C LEU A 243 -25.15 -11.12 0.17
N LEU A 244 -26.08 -11.44 1.06
CA LEU A 244 -26.09 -12.74 1.74
C LEU A 244 -26.34 -13.89 0.74
N PRO A 245 -25.70 -15.07 0.92
CA PRO A 245 -25.76 -16.18 -0.05
C PRO A 245 -27.16 -16.57 -0.52
N GLN A 246 -28.17 -16.55 0.37
CA GLN A 246 -29.57 -16.90 0.06
C GLN A 246 -30.29 -15.93 -0.89
N TYR A 247 -29.62 -14.88 -1.35
CA TYR A 247 -30.11 -13.89 -2.34
C TYR A 247 -29.26 -13.85 -3.63
N HIS A 248 -28.23 -14.71 -3.74
CA HIS A 248 -27.38 -14.81 -4.93
C HIS A 248 -28.16 -15.38 -6.13
N GLY A 249 -27.60 -15.23 -7.34
CA GLY A 249 -28.19 -15.75 -8.59
C GLY A 249 -29.42 -14.97 -9.11
N ALA A 250 -30.31 -14.49 -8.22
CA ALA A 250 -31.58 -13.85 -8.57
C ALA A 250 -31.47 -12.41 -9.14
N GLY A 251 -30.25 -11.92 -9.42
CA GLY A 251 -30.01 -10.57 -9.93
C GLY A 251 -30.21 -9.43 -8.91
N ILE A 252 -30.47 -9.77 -7.64
CA ILE A 252 -30.77 -8.82 -6.56
C ILE A 252 -29.64 -7.79 -6.37
N GLY A 253 -28.37 -8.22 -6.31
CA GLY A 253 -27.23 -7.32 -6.15
C GLY A 253 -27.11 -6.25 -7.26
N ALA A 254 -27.53 -6.56 -8.49
CA ALA A 254 -27.56 -5.58 -9.57
C ALA A 254 -28.69 -4.54 -9.41
N ARG A 255 -29.78 -4.88 -8.71
CA ARG A 255 -30.83 -3.92 -8.33
C ARG A 255 -30.42 -3.08 -7.12
N PHE A 256 -29.78 -3.68 -6.12
CA PHE A 256 -29.24 -2.98 -4.97
C PHE A 256 -28.20 -1.93 -5.38
N LEU A 257 -27.23 -2.30 -6.22
CA LEU A 257 -26.26 -1.34 -6.78
C LEU A 257 -26.94 -0.24 -7.63
N LYS A 258 -27.99 -0.56 -8.40
CA LYS A 258 -28.79 0.45 -9.11
C LYS A 258 -29.54 1.40 -8.18
N ALA A 259 -29.97 0.96 -7.00
CA ALA A 259 -30.61 1.83 -6.00
C ALA A 259 -29.59 2.80 -5.37
N ILE A 260 -28.42 2.30 -4.97
CA ILE A 260 -27.29 3.12 -4.46
C ILE A 260 -26.89 4.16 -5.53
N TYR A 261 -26.75 3.75 -6.79
CA TYR A 261 -26.45 4.68 -7.88
C TYR A 261 -27.59 5.68 -8.12
N SER A 262 -28.86 5.28 -8.00
CA SER A 262 -29.99 6.19 -8.15
C SER A 262 -30.01 7.29 -7.08
N ASP A 263 -29.50 7.02 -5.87
CA ASP A 263 -29.30 8.02 -4.82
C ASP A 263 -28.12 8.95 -5.17
N LEU A 264 -26.92 8.38 -5.32
CA LEU A 264 -25.67 9.14 -5.56
C LEU A 264 -25.66 9.95 -6.88
N ILE A 265 -26.45 9.57 -7.88
CA ILE A 265 -26.61 10.35 -9.12
C ILE A 265 -27.40 11.64 -8.89
N GLN A 266 -28.33 11.69 -7.92
CA GLN A 266 -29.13 12.87 -7.61
C GLN A 266 -28.33 13.94 -6.85
N ASP A 267 -27.27 13.55 -6.13
CA ASP A 267 -26.40 14.48 -5.40
C ASP A 267 -25.54 15.33 -6.39
N PRO A 268 -25.67 16.68 -6.40
CA PRO A 268 -24.90 17.57 -7.27
C PRO A 268 -23.46 17.82 -6.77
N LYS A 269 -23.10 17.36 -5.56
CA LYS A 269 -21.72 17.31 -5.07
C LYS A 269 -20.99 16.06 -5.56
N VAL A 270 -21.68 14.95 -5.82
CA VAL A 270 -21.03 13.74 -6.35
C VAL A 270 -20.48 14.00 -7.76
N ILE A 271 -19.18 13.78 -7.97
CA ILE A 271 -18.55 13.90 -9.30
C ILE A 271 -18.49 12.56 -10.04
N ASP A 272 -17.89 11.54 -9.43
CA ASP A 272 -17.87 10.16 -9.92
C ASP A 272 -17.93 9.16 -8.77
N ILE A 273 -18.45 7.96 -9.05
CA ILE A 273 -18.57 6.86 -8.07
C ILE A 273 -17.42 5.86 -8.31
N THR A 274 -16.66 5.56 -7.27
CA THR A 274 -15.55 4.61 -7.28
C THR A 274 -15.82 3.41 -6.37
N ALA A 275 -14.93 2.43 -6.37
CA ALA A 275 -14.91 1.36 -5.39
C ALA A 275 -13.47 0.95 -5.08
N GLU A 276 -13.23 0.57 -3.83
CA GLU A 276 -12.04 -0.09 -3.31
C GLU A 276 -11.84 -1.45 -4.02
N VAL A 277 -10.60 -1.96 -3.99
CA VAL A 277 -10.09 -3.20 -4.63
C VAL A 277 -11.20 -4.21 -5.00
N PRO A 278 -11.84 -4.06 -6.19
CA PRO A 278 -13.17 -4.63 -6.36
C PRO A 278 -13.11 -6.10 -6.74
N ALA A 279 -13.67 -6.98 -5.90
CA ALA A 279 -13.79 -8.41 -6.16
C ALA A 279 -14.41 -8.72 -7.54
N GLU A 280 -13.98 -9.81 -8.17
CA GLU A 280 -14.32 -10.14 -9.56
C GLU A 280 -15.83 -10.35 -9.79
N SER A 281 -16.53 -10.84 -8.76
CA SER A 281 -18.00 -10.96 -8.68
C SER A 281 -18.71 -9.59 -8.69
N PHE A 282 -18.15 -8.60 -7.99
CA PHE A 282 -18.63 -7.22 -7.99
C PHE A 282 -18.29 -6.50 -9.29
N ILE A 283 -17.09 -6.68 -9.87
CA ILE A 283 -16.73 -6.17 -11.21
C ILE A 283 -17.77 -6.62 -12.24
N LYS A 284 -18.05 -7.93 -12.33
CA LYS A 284 -19.07 -8.49 -13.24
C LYS A 284 -20.49 -7.93 -13.03
N THR A 285 -20.78 -7.41 -11.84
CA THR A 285 -22.08 -6.84 -11.47
C THR A 285 -22.14 -5.35 -11.78
N ARG A 286 -21.08 -4.59 -11.45
CA ARG A 286 -20.90 -3.18 -11.80
C ARG A 286 -20.83 -2.99 -13.31
N ASP A 287 -20.10 -3.84 -14.03
CA ASP A 287 -20.01 -3.83 -15.49
C ASP A 287 -21.39 -4.01 -16.14
N TYR A 288 -22.20 -4.96 -15.64
CA TYR A 288 -23.57 -5.17 -16.11
C TYR A 288 -24.48 -3.96 -15.85
N VAL A 289 -24.41 -3.37 -14.64
CA VAL A 289 -25.17 -2.15 -14.31
C VAL A 289 -24.74 -0.97 -15.17
N ASN A 290 -23.44 -0.74 -15.33
CA ASN A 290 -22.91 0.37 -16.12
C ASN A 290 -23.18 0.20 -17.62
N CYS A 291 -23.04 -1.01 -18.18
CA CYS A 291 -23.43 -1.27 -19.57
C CYS A 291 -24.94 -1.14 -19.79
N SER A 292 -25.75 -1.62 -18.84
CA SER A 292 -27.21 -1.43 -18.86
C SER A 292 -27.57 0.06 -18.88
N ASN A 293 -26.94 0.86 -18.01
CA ASN A 293 -27.15 2.31 -17.97
C ASN A 293 -26.65 3.00 -19.26
N CYS A 294 -25.40 2.78 -19.67
CA CYS A 294 -24.84 3.40 -20.87
C CYS A 294 -25.52 2.97 -22.18
N SER A 295 -26.14 1.78 -22.25
CA SER A 295 -26.93 1.38 -23.43
C SER A 295 -28.18 2.27 -23.69
N THR A 296 -28.59 3.09 -22.72
CA THR A 296 -29.62 4.13 -22.91
C THR A 296 -29.15 5.31 -23.77
N LEU A 297 -27.84 5.47 -23.96
CA LEU A 297 -27.21 6.69 -24.45
C LEU A 297 -27.04 6.63 -25.98
N LYS A 298 -27.42 7.72 -26.67
CA LYS A 298 -27.20 7.87 -28.13
C LYS A 298 -25.70 7.83 -28.47
N GLU A 299 -24.90 8.32 -27.53
CA GLU A 299 -23.45 8.36 -27.56
C GLU A 299 -22.85 6.94 -27.65
N PHE A 300 -23.50 5.93 -27.04
CA PHE A 300 -23.10 4.52 -27.06
C PHE A 300 -23.89 3.68 -28.08
N HIS A 301 -24.55 4.30 -29.08
CA HIS A 301 -25.22 3.56 -30.15
C HIS A 301 -24.23 2.77 -31.02
N ALA A 302 -24.68 1.67 -31.64
CA ALA A 302 -23.86 0.75 -32.43
C ALA A 302 -22.92 1.43 -33.43
N ASP A 303 -23.42 2.42 -34.18
CA ASP A 303 -22.67 3.15 -35.20
C ASP A 303 -21.58 4.07 -34.62
N ASN A 304 -21.73 4.48 -33.36
CA ASN A 304 -20.74 5.30 -32.66
C ASN A 304 -19.68 4.41 -31.99
N LEU A 305 -20.07 3.25 -31.42
CA LEU A 305 -19.14 2.28 -30.85
C LEU A 305 -18.09 1.80 -31.88
N ARG A 306 -18.47 1.73 -33.17
CA ARG A 306 -17.57 1.38 -34.28
C ARG A 306 -16.52 2.44 -34.60
N LYS A 307 -16.67 3.69 -34.17
CA LYS A 307 -15.78 4.82 -34.51
C LYS A 307 -14.60 5.01 -33.54
N GLY A 308 -14.52 4.21 -32.48
CA GLY A 308 -13.60 4.41 -31.36
C GLY A 308 -14.31 4.90 -30.09
N PHE A 309 -13.56 5.03 -29.01
CA PHE A 309 -14.04 5.67 -27.77
C PHE A 309 -13.83 7.19 -27.87
N THR A 310 -14.87 7.98 -27.57
CA THR A 310 -14.83 9.44 -27.76
C THR A 310 -15.06 10.20 -26.45
N GLU A 311 -14.69 11.48 -26.44
CA GLU A 311 -14.93 12.37 -25.29
C GLU A 311 -16.43 12.56 -25.01
N GLU A 312 -17.30 12.51 -26.02
CA GLU A 312 -18.77 12.54 -25.81
C GLU A 312 -19.26 11.29 -25.06
N MET A 313 -18.72 10.11 -25.33
CA MET A 313 -19.05 8.88 -24.58
C MET A 313 -18.62 9.00 -23.12
N LYS A 314 -17.39 9.45 -22.87
CA LYS A 314 -16.82 9.71 -21.54
C LYS A 314 -17.67 10.72 -20.76
N ASN A 315 -17.97 11.87 -21.38
CA ASN A 315 -18.71 12.95 -20.73
C ASN A 315 -20.19 12.60 -20.54
N ALA A 316 -20.83 11.87 -21.46
CA ALA A 316 -22.20 11.40 -21.26
C ALA A 316 -22.32 10.36 -20.12
N ALA A 317 -21.35 9.45 -19.99
CA ALA A 317 -21.31 8.47 -18.90
C ALA A 317 -21.06 9.14 -17.53
N LEU A 318 -20.13 10.11 -17.48
CA LEU A 318 -19.83 10.88 -16.27
C LEU A 318 -21.02 11.76 -15.86
N LEU A 319 -21.55 12.59 -16.75
CA LEU A 319 -22.58 13.58 -16.42
C LEU A 319 -23.96 12.96 -16.12
N ARG A 320 -24.33 11.85 -16.79
CA ARG A 320 -25.66 11.23 -16.59
C ARG A 320 -25.68 10.10 -15.57
N PHE A 321 -24.54 9.45 -15.30
CA PHE A 321 -24.48 8.27 -14.43
C PHE A 321 -23.32 8.29 -13.41
N LYS A 322 -22.54 9.38 -13.30
CA LYS A 322 -21.36 9.50 -12.42
C LYS A 322 -20.31 8.40 -12.66
N ILE A 323 -20.25 7.84 -13.87
CA ILE A 323 -19.32 6.77 -14.25
C ILE A 323 -17.99 7.39 -14.65
N ASN A 324 -16.91 7.02 -13.95
CA ASN A 324 -15.59 7.60 -14.17
C ASN A 324 -14.97 7.21 -15.54
N PRO A 325 -13.99 7.97 -16.07
CA PRO A 325 -13.43 7.73 -17.41
C PRO A 325 -12.83 6.34 -17.62
N ARG A 326 -12.19 5.74 -16.59
CA ARG A 326 -11.62 4.38 -16.66
C ARG A 326 -12.75 3.34 -16.83
N GLN A 327 -13.87 3.49 -16.12
CA GLN A 327 -15.05 2.63 -16.28
C GLN A 327 -15.81 2.92 -17.59
N ALA A 328 -15.89 4.17 -18.04
CA ALA A 328 -16.57 4.53 -19.29
C ALA A 328 -15.90 3.87 -20.53
N ARG A 329 -14.56 3.83 -20.60
CA ARG A 329 -13.82 3.11 -21.66
C ARG A 329 -14.06 1.59 -21.58
N ARG A 330 -14.12 1.00 -20.37
CA ARG A 330 -14.43 -0.42 -20.14
C ARG A 330 -15.85 -0.78 -20.62
N VAL A 331 -16.83 0.08 -20.33
CA VAL A 331 -18.21 -0.07 -20.80
C VAL A 331 -18.30 0.02 -22.32
N TYR A 332 -17.58 0.96 -22.93
CA TYR A 332 -17.42 1.03 -24.38
C TYR A 332 -16.81 -0.27 -24.96
N GLU A 333 -15.78 -0.84 -24.34
CA GLU A 333 -15.13 -2.07 -24.80
C GLU A 333 -16.06 -3.30 -24.71
N ILE A 334 -16.89 -3.39 -23.68
CA ILE A 334 -17.92 -4.45 -23.53
C ILE A 334 -19.05 -4.25 -24.55
N LEU A 335 -19.56 -3.02 -24.70
CA LEU A 335 -20.66 -2.73 -25.64
C LEU A 335 -20.21 -2.84 -27.11
N ARG A 336 -18.97 -2.47 -27.46
CA ARG A 336 -18.43 -2.71 -28.81
C ARG A 336 -18.31 -4.20 -29.10
N LEU A 337 -17.78 -5.00 -28.17
CA LEU A 337 -17.70 -6.45 -28.31
C LEU A 337 -19.09 -7.10 -28.47
N HIS A 338 -20.11 -6.57 -27.78
CA HIS A 338 -21.50 -7.00 -27.96
C HIS A 338 -22.01 -6.77 -29.39
N HIS A 339 -21.68 -5.63 -30.01
CA HIS A 339 -22.15 -5.24 -31.34
C HIS A 339 -21.31 -5.75 -32.52
N ILE A 340 -20.07 -6.21 -32.28
CA ILE A 340 -19.25 -6.91 -33.28
C ILE A 340 -19.86 -8.29 -33.60
N GLY A 341 -20.25 -9.02 -32.55
CA GLY A 341 -20.82 -10.37 -32.68
C GLY A 341 -19.76 -11.43 -33.02
N PHE A 342 -20.02 -12.69 -32.63
CA PHE A 342 -19.05 -13.79 -32.69
C PHE A 342 -18.76 -14.34 -34.12
N ARG A 343 -18.91 -13.54 -35.17
CA ARG A 343 -18.78 -13.95 -36.58
C ARG A 343 -18.06 -12.97 -37.50
N ASP A 344 -17.80 -11.73 -37.08
CA ASP A 344 -17.01 -10.79 -37.88
C ASP A 344 -15.52 -10.85 -37.46
N GLU A 345 -14.76 -11.65 -38.19
CA GLU A 345 -13.32 -11.87 -37.95
C GLU A 345 -12.50 -10.58 -38.17
N LYS A 346 -12.93 -9.69 -39.06
CA LYS A 346 -12.23 -8.41 -39.32
C LYS A 346 -12.48 -7.41 -38.21
N ALA A 347 -13.74 -7.23 -37.81
CA ALA A 347 -14.08 -6.33 -36.71
C ALA A 347 -13.55 -6.84 -35.35
N MET A 348 -13.39 -8.15 -35.18
CA MET A 348 -12.64 -8.73 -34.07
C MET A 348 -11.15 -8.41 -34.10
N GLU A 349 -10.49 -8.40 -35.27
CA GLU A 349 -9.08 -8.02 -35.37
C GLU A 349 -8.87 -6.52 -35.15
N GLU A 350 -9.74 -5.65 -35.69
CA GLU A 350 -9.74 -4.21 -35.37
C GLU A 350 -9.96 -3.93 -33.88
N TYR A 351 -10.75 -4.76 -33.19
CA TYR A 351 -10.94 -4.71 -31.74
C TYR A 351 -9.68 -5.19 -30.98
N ARG A 352 -8.99 -6.20 -31.50
CA ARG A 352 -7.69 -6.66 -30.96
C ARG A 352 -6.60 -5.61 -31.12
N ILE A 353 -6.57 -4.84 -32.21
CA ILE A 353 -5.53 -3.83 -32.47
C ILE A 353 -5.70 -2.60 -31.55
N ASP A 354 -6.87 -1.94 -31.54
CA ASP A 354 -7.16 -0.79 -30.64
C ASP A 354 -6.97 -1.16 -29.16
N ARG A 355 -7.23 -2.42 -28.79
CA ARG A 355 -6.95 -2.91 -27.44
C ARG A 355 -5.48 -3.28 -27.21
N SER A 356 -4.80 -3.94 -28.14
CA SER A 356 -3.39 -4.32 -27.97
C SER A 356 -2.49 -3.10 -27.87
N GLU A 357 -2.82 -2.01 -28.56
CA GLU A 357 -2.12 -0.73 -28.42
C GLU A 357 -2.39 -0.11 -27.03
N ARG A 358 -3.62 -0.19 -26.52
CA ARG A 358 -3.96 0.25 -25.14
C ARG A 358 -3.24 -0.59 -24.08
N ASP A 359 -3.18 -1.91 -24.24
CA ASP A 359 -2.54 -2.79 -23.26
C ASP A 359 -1.00 -2.64 -23.30
N TRP A 360 -0.40 -2.33 -24.47
CA TRP A 360 0.99 -1.86 -24.56
C TRP A 360 1.20 -0.48 -23.89
N ARG A 361 0.32 0.50 -24.13
CA ARG A 361 0.40 1.83 -23.53
C ARG A 361 0.22 1.79 -22.01
N LYS A 362 -0.70 0.96 -21.49
CA LYS A 362 -0.86 0.69 -20.05
C LYS A 362 0.40 0.09 -19.47
N LEU A 363 0.97 -0.93 -20.11
CA LEU A 363 2.21 -1.55 -19.66
C LEU A 363 3.30 -0.46 -19.61
N SER A 364 3.52 0.26 -20.72
CA SER A 364 4.44 1.40 -20.80
C SER A 364 4.10 2.62 -19.91
N SER A 365 3.00 2.61 -19.15
CA SER A 365 2.61 3.66 -18.18
C SER A 365 2.32 3.12 -16.77
N VAL A 366 2.66 1.87 -16.51
CA VAL A 366 2.68 1.21 -15.18
C VAL A 366 4.09 0.73 -14.88
N LEU A 367 4.91 0.51 -15.91
CA LEU A 367 6.35 0.32 -15.81
C LEU A 367 7.10 1.63 -15.49
N ASP A 368 6.79 2.26 -14.36
CA ASP A 368 7.80 3.04 -13.65
C ASP A 368 8.94 2.08 -13.21
N GLU A 369 10.16 2.62 -13.07
CA GLU A 369 11.38 1.80 -13.26
C GLU A 369 11.55 0.62 -12.27
N TYR A 370 10.85 0.63 -11.13
CA TYR A 370 10.98 -0.38 -10.07
C TYR A 370 10.25 -1.71 -10.37
N GLU A 371 8.97 -1.68 -10.80
CA GLU A 371 8.23 -2.93 -11.12
C GLU A 371 8.80 -3.61 -12.37
N TYR A 372 9.23 -2.83 -13.37
CA TYR A 372 9.86 -3.43 -14.54
C TYR A 372 11.18 -4.10 -14.18
N ALA A 373 12.00 -3.51 -13.31
CA ALA A 373 13.24 -4.13 -12.85
C ALA A 373 12.97 -5.48 -12.18
N ALA A 374 11.99 -5.58 -11.27
CA ALA A 374 11.64 -6.84 -10.61
C ALA A 374 11.17 -7.92 -11.60
N VAL A 375 10.28 -7.57 -12.54
CA VAL A 375 9.73 -8.53 -13.52
C VAL A 375 10.75 -8.90 -14.61
N VAL A 376 11.68 -8.01 -14.98
CA VAL A 376 12.74 -8.26 -15.98
C VAL A 376 13.98 -8.94 -15.39
N ALA A 377 14.27 -8.77 -14.11
CA ALA A 377 15.29 -9.56 -13.40
C ALA A 377 14.95 -11.06 -13.43
N SER A 378 13.65 -11.40 -13.39
CA SER A 378 13.19 -12.72 -13.84
C SER A 378 13.26 -12.78 -15.38
N GLN A 379 14.06 -13.70 -15.93
CA GLN A 379 14.29 -13.81 -17.37
C GLN A 379 13.09 -14.43 -18.13
N MET A 380 11.92 -13.79 -18.09
CA MET A 380 10.80 -14.13 -18.96
C MET A 380 11.14 -13.78 -20.41
N SER A 381 11.26 -14.80 -21.24
CA SER A 381 11.39 -14.67 -22.70
C SER A 381 10.25 -13.86 -23.31
N VAL A 382 10.48 -13.28 -24.50
CA VAL A 382 9.43 -12.56 -25.25
C VAL A 382 8.21 -13.46 -25.52
N GLU A 383 8.45 -14.76 -25.71
CA GLU A 383 7.43 -15.80 -25.87
C GLU A 383 6.60 -15.99 -24.58
N GLN A 384 7.22 -16.03 -23.40
CA GLN A 384 6.50 -16.09 -22.12
C GLN A 384 5.75 -14.78 -21.81
N LYS A 385 6.33 -13.62 -22.13
CA LYS A 385 5.65 -12.31 -21.95
C LYS A 385 4.42 -12.19 -22.84
N THR A 386 4.53 -12.57 -24.12
CA THR A 386 3.37 -12.60 -25.04
C THR A 386 2.33 -13.64 -24.64
N ALA A 387 2.74 -14.82 -24.16
CA ALA A 387 1.82 -15.82 -23.61
C ALA A 387 1.05 -15.31 -22.38
N LYS A 388 1.70 -14.62 -21.42
CA LYS A 388 1.01 -14.09 -20.24
C LYS A 388 0.07 -12.92 -20.58
N LEU A 389 0.45 -12.06 -21.52
CA LEU A 389 -0.45 -11.01 -22.04
C LEU A 389 -1.67 -11.61 -22.74
N GLN A 390 -1.49 -12.66 -23.55
CA GLN A 390 -2.59 -13.38 -24.20
C GLN A 390 -3.50 -14.07 -23.17
N GLN A 391 -2.96 -14.66 -22.10
CA GLN A 391 -3.74 -15.22 -20.98
C GLN A 391 -4.63 -14.15 -20.33
N LEU A 392 -4.06 -13.03 -19.90
CA LEU A 392 -4.80 -11.93 -19.25
C LEU A 392 -5.88 -11.34 -20.16
N TYR A 393 -5.60 -11.25 -21.47
CA TYR A 393 -6.56 -10.84 -22.49
C TYR A 393 -7.74 -11.82 -22.62
N GLU A 394 -7.48 -13.13 -22.61
CA GLU A 394 -8.52 -14.17 -22.68
C GLU A 394 -9.37 -14.25 -21.40
N GLU A 395 -8.75 -14.09 -20.23
CA GLU A 395 -9.43 -14.03 -18.92
C GLU A 395 -10.38 -12.82 -18.86
N GLU A 396 -9.94 -11.62 -19.23
CA GLU A 396 -10.81 -10.45 -19.24
C GLU A 396 -11.91 -10.56 -20.31
N LEU A 397 -11.63 -11.15 -21.49
CA LEU A 397 -12.66 -11.46 -22.48
C LEU A 397 -13.70 -12.46 -21.94
N ALA A 398 -13.32 -13.44 -21.12
CA ALA A 398 -14.27 -14.35 -20.47
C ALA A 398 -15.18 -13.58 -19.49
N GLY A 399 -14.64 -12.60 -18.77
CA GLY A 399 -15.39 -11.62 -17.99
C GLY A 399 -16.40 -10.84 -18.85
N TYR A 400 -15.95 -10.20 -19.94
CA TYR A 400 -16.82 -9.41 -20.83
C TYR A 400 -17.91 -10.27 -21.47
N ARG A 401 -17.58 -11.48 -21.94
CA ARG A 401 -18.55 -12.46 -22.48
C ARG A 401 -19.61 -12.84 -21.44
N THR A 402 -19.27 -12.88 -20.16
CA THR A 402 -20.22 -13.15 -19.07
C THR A 402 -21.16 -11.96 -18.85
N VAL A 403 -20.66 -10.73 -18.91
CA VAL A 403 -21.49 -9.50 -18.86
C VAL A 403 -22.42 -9.42 -20.08
N ILE A 404 -21.92 -9.71 -21.29
CA ILE A 404 -22.71 -9.70 -22.53
C ILE A 404 -23.82 -10.77 -22.49
N LYS A 405 -23.54 -11.98 -22.00
CA LYS A 405 -24.58 -13.00 -21.75
C LYS A 405 -25.67 -12.50 -20.80
N ARG A 406 -25.31 -11.77 -19.74
CA ARG A 406 -26.30 -11.14 -18.82
C ARG A 406 -27.12 -10.05 -19.51
N LEU A 407 -26.51 -9.19 -20.34
CA LEU A 407 -27.22 -8.16 -21.11
C LEU A 407 -28.22 -8.76 -22.10
N ILE A 408 -27.84 -9.83 -22.82
CA ILE A 408 -28.69 -10.54 -23.78
C ILE A 408 -29.85 -11.27 -23.08
N ASN A 409 -29.60 -11.90 -21.94
CA ASN A 409 -30.62 -12.68 -21.22
C ASN A 409 -31.56 -11.81 -20.37
N PHE A 410 -31.12 -10.62 -19.93
CA PHE A 410 -31.87 -9.73 -19.04
C PHE A 410 -31.97 -8.27 -19.55
N PRO A 411 -32.38 -8.02 -20.82
CA PRO A 411 -32.45 -6.68 -21.39
C PRO A 411 -33.46 -5.77 -20.65
N ASN A 412 -34.49 -6.37 -20.04
CA ASN A 412 -35.64 -5.66 -19.48
C ASN A 412 -35.43 -5.10 -18.05
N GLY A 413 -34.18 -4.98 -17.57
CA GLY A 413 -33.84 -4.31 -16.29
C GLY A 413 -33.99 -2.78 -16.29
N PHE A 414 -35.04 -2.26 -16.94
CA PHE A 414 -34.99 -1.02 -17.70
C PHE A 414 -36.17 -0.03 -17.50
N ARG A 415 -37.29 -0.43 -16.86
CA ARG A 415 -38.48 0.44 -16.72
C ARG A 415 -38.48 1.36 -15.50
N GLN A 416 -38.11 0.88 -14.31
CA GLN A 416 -38.32 1.62 -13.06
C GLN A 416 -37.55 2.94 -12.97
N LEU A 417 -36.28 3.01 -13.39
CA LEU A 417 -35.49 4.25 -13.29
C LEU A 417 -36.08 5.38 -14.17
N ILE A 418 -36.65 5.03 -15.33
CA ILE A 418 -37.29 5.98 -16.24
C ILE A 418 -38.65 6.44 -15.69
N GLU A 419 -39.37 5.61 -14.94
CA GLU A 419 -40.60 6.03 -14.25
C GLU A 419 -40.32 6.94 -13.07
N VAL A 420 -39.28 6.67 -12.26
CA VAL A 420 -38.84 7.56 -11.17
C VAL A 420 -38.37 8.92 -11.71
N LEU A 421 -37.56 8.94 -12.77
CA LEU A 421 -37.12 10.19 -13.40
C LEU A 421 -38.28 10.95 -14.10
N LYS A 422 -39.31 10.25 -14.58
CA LYS A 422 -40.53 10.87 -15.13
C LYS A 422 -41.43 11.43 -14.03
N SER A 423 -41.61 10.74 -12.90
CA SER A 423 -42.45 11.22 -11.80
C SER A 423 -41.82 12.42 -11.09
N ALA A 424 -40.51 12.40 -10.84
CA ALA A 424 -39.77 13.57 -10.36
C ALA A 424 -39.95 14.80 -11.28
N LYS A 425 -39.83 14.59 -12.60
CA LYS A 425 -40.03 15.68 -13.57
C LYS A 425 -41.50 16.13 -13.70
N LEU A 426 -42.46 15.24 -13.42
CA LEU A 426 -43.89 15.60 -13.34
C LEU A 426 -44.25 16.39 -12.07
N LEU A 427 -43.54 16.21 -10.95
CA LEU A 427 -43.71 17.08 -9.78
C LEU A 427 -43.19 18.49 -10.07
N SER A 428 -41.98 18.60 -10.62
CA SER A 428 -41.38 19.88 -11.01
C SER A 428 -42.30 20.67 -11.98
N LEU A 429 -42.76 20.03 -13.07
CA LEU A 429 -43.66 20.67 -14.05
C LEU A 429 -45.08 20.97 -13.54
N LYS A 430 -45.46 20.51 -12.34
CA LYS A 430 -46.74 20.85 -11.71
C LYS A 430 -46.69 22.04 -10.75
N MET A 431 -45.50 22.57 -10.44
CA MET A 431 -45.34 23.75 -9.58
C MET A 431 -45.26 25.07 -10.36
N GLU A 432 -45.00 25.05 -11.66
CA GLU A 432 -44.84 26.26 -12.48
C GLU A 432 -46.15 26.81 -13.09
N SER A 433 -47.33 26.28 -12.73
CA SER A 433 -48.59 26.56 -13.43
C SER A 433 -49.71 27.21 -12.58
N ASN A 434 -49.41 28.28 -11.83
CA ASN A 434 -50.45 29.23 -11.40
C ASN A 434 -49.89 30.65 -11.08
N PRO A 435 -50.04 31.65 -11.98
CA PRO A 435 -49.44 32.97 -11.79
C PRO A 435 -50.47 34.07 -11.44
N GLN A 436 -50.78 34.30 -10.16
CA GLN A 436 -51.22 35.61 -9.62
C GLN A 436 -51.38 35.65 -8.09
N SER A 437 -51.38 36.87 -7.54
CA SER A 437 -51.69 37.27 -6.15
C SER A 437 -51.00 36.51 -5.00
N HIS A 438 -49.78 36.90 -4.64
CA HIS A 438 -49.59 37.97 -3.63
C HIS A 438 -48.15 38.51 -3.63
N CYS A 439 -47.99 39.79 -3.30
CA CYS A 439 -46.69 40.39 -2.99
C CYS A 439 -46.55 40.60 -1.47
N ASP A 440 -45.30 40.80 -1.07
CA ASP A 440 -44.82 41.28 0.24
C ASP A 440 -44.94 40.34 1.44
N CYS A 441 -44.02 40.53 2.39
CA CYS A 441 -43.82 39.77 3.64
C CYS A 441 -43.54 38.26 3.49
N PHE A 442 -42.25 37.90 3.38
CA PHE A 442 -41.52 37.29 4.52
C PHE A 442 -40.01 37.26 4.27
N CYS A 443 -39.30 38.22 4.86
CA CYS A 443 -37.87 38.18 5.12
C CYS A 443 -37.68 38.59 6.59
N SER A 444 -36.65 38.05 7.26
CA SER A 444 -36.45 38.05 8.72
C SER A 444 -37.59 37.45 9.55
N GLU A 445 -37.47 36.16 9.91
CA GLU A 445 -37.67 35.62 11.28
C GLU A 445 -37.50 34.08 11.25
N PHE A 446 -36.25 33.59 11.31
CA PHE A 446 -35.97 32.19 11.69
C PHE A 446 -34.56 32.01 12.29
N CYS A 447 -34.16 32.97 13.14
CA CYS A 447 -33.05 32.83 14.09
C CYS A 447 -33.61 32.95 15.52
N VAL A 448 -32.94 32.32 16.49
CA VAL A 448 -33.29 32.28 17.92
C VAL A 448 -34.58 31.51 18.26
N ALA A 449 -34.47 30.18 18.46
CA ALA A 449 -35.41 29.42 19.32
C ALA A 449 -34.98 28.00 19.78
N PHE A 450 -33.72 27.56 19.66
CA PHE A 450 -33.23 26.35 20.36
C PHE A 450 -31.72 26.44 20.65
N GLY A 451 -31.37 26.98 21.82
CA GLY A 451 -29.98 27.05 22.27
C GLY A 451 -29.83 26.40 23.65
N PHE A 452 -29.12 25.27 23.71
CA PHE A 452 -28.47 24.68 24.89
C PHE A 452 -27.56 23.53 24.41
N PRO A 453 -26.42 23.29 25.06
CA PRO A 453 -25.23 24.11 24.85
C PRO A 453 -24.15 23.37 24.05
N LEU A 454 -23.31 24.12 23.35
CA LEU A 454 -21.97 23.61 23.00
C LEU A 454 -21.22 23.32 24.30
N THR A 455 -20.75 22.09 24.47
CA THR A 455 -19.92 21.71 25.61
C THR A 455 -18.54 22.36 25.46
N ASP A 456 -18.19 23.17 26.45
CA ASP A 456 -16.94 23.91 26.54
C ASP A 456 -15.71 22.98 26.46
N ARG A 457 -15.13 22.84 25.27
CA ARG A 457 -13.73 22.43 25.11
C ARG A 457 -12.87 23.66 25.39
N SER A 458 -12.56 23.85 26.67
CA SER A 458 -11.93 25.05 27.20
C SER A 458 -10.57 25.36 26.57
N GLY A 459 -10.56 26.30 25.62
CA GLY A 459 -9.39 27.07 25.21
C GLY A 459 -8.60 26.58 24.00
N THR A 460 -8.98 27.05 22.80
CA THR A 460 -8.10 27.85 21.90
C THR A 460 -8.86 28.29 20.63
N ASP A 461 -8.97 29.61 20.39
CA ASP A 461 -9.55 30.18 19.16
C ASP A 461 -8.53 30.17 18.00
N MET A 462 -8.21 28.99 17.47
CA MET A 462 -7.38 28.84 16.27
C MET A 462 -8.20 28.86 14.99
N VAL A 463 -7.82 29.74 14.06
CA VAL A 463 -8.45 29.91 12.74
C VAL A 463 -7.40 30.39 11.72
N LEU A 464 -6.78 29.45 11.00
CA LEU A 464 -5.88 29.72 9.87
C LEU A 464 -6.72 29.87 8.59
N ILE A 465 -6.69 31.06 7.98
CA ILE A 465 -7.62 31.43 6.90
C ILE A 465 -7.15 30.92 5.55
N GLY A 466 -5.85 31.06 5.26
CA GLY A 466 -5.25 30.62 4.01
C GLY A 466 -3.73 30.74 4.02
N ALA A 467 -3.10 30.04 3.08
CA ALA A 467 -1.66 30.07 2.82
C ALA A 467 -1.42 30.46 1.35
N ALA A 468 -0.46 31.34 1.08
CA ALA A 468 -0.13 31.79 -0.26
C ALA A 468 1.37 31.86 -0.49
N ILE A 469 1.78 31.53 -1.72
CA ILE A 469 3.11 31.82 -2.25
C ILE A 469 2.96 33.02 -3.19
N ILE A 470 3.66 34.11 -2.90
CA ILE A 470 3.64 35.33 -3.73
C ILE A 470 5.05 35.70 -4.19
N THR A 471 5.17 36.31 -5.37
CA THR A 471 6.46 36.86 -5.85
C THR A 471 6.92 38.06 -5.01
N LYS A 472 8.19 38.43 -5.11
CA LYS A 472 8.70 39.74 -4.61
C LYS A 472 8.01 40.97 -5.22
N ALA A 473 7.31 40.81 -6.36
CA ALA A 473 6.47 41.84 -6.98
C ALA A 473 5.00 41.84 -6.49
N GLY A 474 4.62 40.97 -5.55
CA GLY A 474 3.28 40.90 -4.97
C GLY A 474 2.25 40.07 -5.73
N LYS A 475 2.58 39.61 -6.95
CA LYS A 475 1.74 38.67 -7.71
C LYS A 475 1.65 37.32 -6.98
N PRO A 476 0.45 36.80 -6.64
CA PRO A 476 0.31 35.45 -6.10
C PRO A 476 0.57 34.39 -7.18
N LEU A 477 1.28 33.33 -6.79
CA LEU A 477 1.58 32.15 -7.62
C LEU A 477 0.67 30.98 -7.24
N LEU A 478 0.51 30.77 -5.93
CA LEU A 478 -0.37 29.77 -5.32
C LEU A 478 -1.10 30.44 -4.15
N ALA A 479 -2.38 30.14 -3.98
CA ALA A 479 -3.13 30.51 -2.78
C ALA A 479 -4.14 29.40 -2.43
N ARG A 480 -4.00 28.85 -1.23
CA ARG A 480 -4.89 27.86 -0.61
C ARG A 480 -5.72 28.55 0.47
N VAL A 481 -7.00 28.21 0.54
CA VAL A 481 -7.96 28.71 1.53
C VAL A 481 -8.52 27.51 2.27
N PHE A 482 -8.54 27.57 3.59
CA PHE A 482 -8.93 26.44 4.44
C PHE A 482 -10.32 26.63 5.09
N ILE A 483 -10.93 27.81 4.92
CA ILE A 483 -12.24 28.18 5.50
C ILE A 483 -13.26 28.43 4.38
N SER A 484 -14.47 27.89 4.54
CA SER A 484 -15.59 28.02 3.59
C SER A 484 -15.99 29.47 3.26
N ASP A 485 -15.89 30.36 4.24
CA ASP A 485 -16.55 31.68 4.21
C ASP A 485 -15.67 32.79 3.59
N MET A 486 -14.48 32.44 3.09
CA MET A 486 -13.54 33.38 2.49
C MET A 486 -13.70 33.42 0.96
N THR A 487 -14.36 34.47 0.45
CA THR A 487 -14.56 34.64 -0.99
C THR A 487 -13.25 34.99 -1.72
N LYS A 488 -13.11 34.50 -2.96
CA LYS A 488 -11.91 34.74 -3.80
C LYS A 488 -11.54 36.23 -3.89
N ALA A 489 -12.52 37.10 -4.15
CA ALA A 489 -12.28 38.54 -4.27
C ALA A 489 -11.76 39.19 -2.96
N ARG A 490 -12.18 38.66 -1.80
CA ARG A 490 -11.67 39.10 -0.49
C ARG A 490 -10.23 38.64 -0.28
N LEU A 491 -9.91 37.39 -0.64
CA LEU A 491 -8.54 36.88 -0.62
C LEU A 491 -7.59 37.68 -1.54
N GLU A 492 -8.01 37.95 -2.78
CA GLU A 492 -7.22 38.74 -3.75
C GLU A 492 -6.97 40.17 -3.23
N GLY A 493 -7.96 40.80 -2.57
CA GLY A 493 -7.78 42.10 -1.93
C GLY A 493 -6.83 42.10 -0.73
N LEU A 494 -6.81 41.02 0.06
CA LEU A 494 -5.83 40.84 1.16
C LEU A 494 -4.41 40.65 0.61
N LEU A 495 -4.26 39.85 -0.44
CA LEU A 495 -2.95 39.59 -1.07
C LEU A 495 -2.39 40.80 -1.83
N ASP A 496 -3.21 41.64 -2.47
CA ASP A 496 -2.77 42.90 -3.06
C ASP A 496 -2.36 43.97 -2.00
N ALA A 497 -2.95 43.93 -0.80
CA ALA A 497 -2.55 44.83 0.29
C ALA A 497 -1.16 44.49 0.86
N PHE A 498 -0.82 43.19 0.96
CA PHE A 498 0.38 42.70 1.65
C PHE A 498 1.73 43.31 1.20
N PRO A 499 2.04 43.48 -0.11
CA PRO A 499 3.29 44.09 -0.56
C PRO A 499 3.44 45.55 -0.09
N LYS A 500 2.32 46.28 -0.03
CA LYS A 500 2.25 47.68 0.41
C LYS A 500 2.53 47.77 1.92
N LEU A 501 2.03 46.80 2.69
CA LEU A 501 2.29 46.66 4.13
C LEU A 501 3.77 46.35 4.42
N ILE A 502 4.37 45.37 3.72
CA ILE A 502 5.82 45.09 3.84
C ILE A 502 6.66 46.33 3.51
N ALA A 503 6.33 47.05 2.42
CA ALA A 503 7.07 48.24 2.02
C ALA A 503 7.04 49.34 3.10
N SER A 504 5.92 49.50 3.81
CA SER A 504 5.79 50.47 4.90
C SER A 504 6.51 50.05 6.18
N TYR A 505 6.64 48.74 6.46
CA TYR A 505 7.25 48.25 7.71
C TYR A 505 8.78 48.19 7.71
N LYS A 506 9.43 48.16 6.54
CA LYS A 506 10.90 48.05 6.41
C LYS A 506 11.71 49.13 7.15
N SER A 507 11.09 50.24 7.54
CA SER A 507 11.72 51.31 8.31
C SER A 507 11.87 51.02 9.81
N GLN A 508 11.14 50.05 10.39
CA GLN A 508 11.14 49.76 11.83
C GLN A 508 11.01 48.27 12.14
N ARG A 509 12.18 47.64 12.37
CA ARG A 509 12.41 46.25 12.85
C ARG A 509 11.98 45.11 11.91
N GLN A 510 12.74 44.01 12.00
CA GLN A 510 12.44 42.75 11.32
C GLN A 510 11.36 41.98 12.11
N HIS A 511 10.10 42.12 11.70
CA HIS A 511 9.00 41.31 12.22
C HIS A 511 8.57 40.26 11.19
N THR A 512 8.43 39.01 11.63
CA THR A 512 7.96 37.86 10.81
C THR A 512 6.44 37.82 10.64
N PHE A 513 5.73 38.81 11.18
CA PHE A 513 4.30 38.98 11.00
C PHE A 513 3.93 40.47 10.96
N ILE A 514 2.78 40.77 10.34
CA ILE A 514 2.17 42.10 10.25
C ILE A 514 0.71 41.97 10.69
N GLU A 515 0.27 42.81 11.62
CA GLU A 515 -1.14 42.90 11.98
C GLU A 515 -1.81 44.08 11.26
N THR A 516 -3.01 43.83 10.74
CA THR A 516 -3.95 44.84 10.24
C THR A 516 -5.18 44.88 11.15
N ASP A 517 -6.16 45.75 10.89
CA ASP A 517 -7.38 45.78 11.73
C ASP A 517 -8.13 44.45 11.76
N SER A 518 -8.20 43.73 10.64
CA SER A 518 -9.02 42.52 10.48
C SER A 518 -8.26 41.19 10.49
N VAL A 519 -7.00 41.14 10.05
CA VAL A 519 -6.21 39.89 9.94
C VAL A 519 -4.74 40.10 10.33
N ARG A 520 -4.09 39.02 10.73
CA ARG A 520 -2.63 38.90 10.84
C ARG A 520 -2.10 38.22 9.58
N TYR A 521 -0.97 38.71 9.06
CA TYR A 521 -0.17 38.03 8.04
C TYR A 521 1.11 37.54 8.70
N VAL A 522 1.39 36.25 8.64
CA VAL A 522 2.64 35.66 9.15
C VAL A 522 3.42 35.19 7.92
N PHE A 523 4.67 35.65 7.74
CA PHE A 523 5.36 35.49 6.45
C PHE A 523 6.84 35.16 6.56
N HIS A 524 7.32 34.39 5.57
CA HIS A 524 8.72 33.97 5.45
C HIS A 524 9.23 34.34 4.05
N PRO A 525 10.28 35.19 3.94
CA PRO A 525 10.92 35.47 2.66
C PRO A 525 11.82 34.32 2.22
N LEU A 526 11.60 33.81 1.01
CA LEU A 526 12.52 32.95 0.27
C LEU A 526 13.21 33.79 -0.84
N ASP A 527 14.13 33.19 -1.61
CA ASP A 527 15.04 33.89 -2.53
C ASP A 527 14.33 34.74 -3.61
N SER A 528 13.17 34.28 -4.04
CA SER A 528 12.38 34.77 -5.18
C SER A 528 10.94 35.13 -4.80
N VAL A 529 10.41 34.47 -3.76
CA VAL A 529 9.01 34.46 -3.34
C VAL A 529 8.90 34.68 -1.83
N HIS A 530 7.71 35.04 -1.35
CA HIS A 530 7.35 35.02 0.07
C HIS A 530 6.26 33.98 0.28
N VAL A 531 6.42 33.15 1.31
CA VAL A 531 5.34 32.32 1.86
C VAL A 531 4.58 33.16 2.88
N VAL A 532 3.25 33.20 2.78
CA VAL A 532 2.39 34.07 3.60
C VAL A 532 1.20 33.26 4.11
N LEU A 533 1.08 33.11 5.43
CA LEU A 533 -0.14 32.68 6.09
C LEU A 533 -1.00 33.91 6.42
N ILE A 534 -2.31 33.78 6.28
CA ILE A 534 -3.31 34.75 6.73
C ILE A 534 -4.08 34.12 7.89
N THR A 535 -4.06 34.74 9.06
CA THR A 535 -4.69 34.22 10.30
C THR A 535 -5.52 35.28 11.01
N THR A 536 -6.39 34.87 11.92
CA THR A 536 -7.14 35.80 12.78
C THR A 536 -6.22 36.36 13.88
N LYS A 537 -6.58 37.49 14.50
CA LYS A 537 -5.82 38.04 15.64
C LYS A 537 -5.79 37.11 16.87
N ALA A 538 -6.78 36.23 17.00
CA ALA A 538 -6.91 35.28 18.11
C ALA A 538 -5.98 34.05 17.98
N SER A 539 -5.48 33.77 16.77
CA SER A 539 -4.61 32.62 16.51
C SER A 539 -3.31 32.64 17.33
N ASN A 540 -2.83 31.43 17.66
CA ASN A 540 -1.58 31.20 18.37
C ASN A 540 -0.38 31.51 17.46
N ILE A 541 0.23 32.70 17.61
CA ILE A 541 1.33 33.15 16.74
C ILE A 541 2.57 32.24 16.76
N LEU A 542 2.83 31.49 17.84
CA LEU A 542 3.95 30.55 17.88
C LEU A 542 3.72 29.36 16.95
N GLU A 543 2.47 28.90 16.89
CA GLU A 543 2.02 27.76 16.10
C GLU A 543 1.75 28.16 14.63
N ASP A 544 1.27 29.37 14.37
CA ASP A 544 1.28 29.99 13.03
C ASP A 544 2.72 30.04 12.47
N LEU A 545 3.69 30.48 13.28
CA LEU A 545 5.11 30.56 12.88
C LEU A 545 5.72 29.17 12.66
N GLU A 546 5.37 28.17 13.47
CA GLU A 546 5.83 26.80 13.26
C GLU A 546 5.18 26.16 12.01
N THR A 547 3.91 26.46 11.75
CA THR A 547 3.19 26.01 10.56
C THR A 547 3.81 26.64 9.31
N LEU A 548 4.08 27.95 9.32
CA LEU A 548 4.80 28.64 8.26
C LEU A 548 6.19 28.04 7.98
N ARG A 549 6.93 27.60 9.02
CA ARG A 549 8.20 26.87 8.85
C ARG A 549 8.01 25.53 8.13
N LEU A 550 6.92 24.81 8.41
CA LEU A 550 6.62 23.53 7.75
C LEU A 550 6.23 23.75 6.27
N PHE A 551 5.36 24.72 5.96
CA PHE A 551 5.07 25.14 4.58
C PHE A 551 6.35 25.54 3.82
N SER A 552 7.26 26.28 4.48
CA SER A 552 8.53 26.72 3.89
C SER A 552 9.53 25.58 3.67
N ARG A 553 9.44 24.49 4.44
CA ARG A 553 10.23 23.26 4.25
C ARG A 553 9.65 22.32 3.19
N VAL A 554 8.34 22.35 2.98
CA VAL A 554 7.67 21.55 1.93
C VAL A 554 8.01 22.06 0.53
N ILE A 555 8.17 23.36 0.32
CA ILE A 555 8.46 23.91 -1.02
C ILE A 555 9.76 23.32 -1.63
N PRO A 556 10.91 23.26 -0.92
CA PRO A 556 12.13 22.62 -1.44
C PRO A 556 12.10 21.08 -1.59
N GLU A 557 11.11 20.38 -1.00
CA GLU A 557 10.95 18.93 -1.20
C GLU A 557 10.37 18.63 -2.59
N TYR A 558 9.38 19.44 -3.01
CA TYR A 558 8.71 19.29 -4.30
C TYR A 558 9.31 20.15 -5.43
N CYS A 559 9.93 21.30 -5.13
CA CYS A 559 10.54 22.20 -6.12
C CYS A 559 12.06 22.26 -5.94
N ARG A 560 12.82 22.04 -7.02
CA ARG A 560 14.30 22.05 -6.97
C ARG A 560 14.86 23.45 -6.81
N SER A 561 14.29 24.45 -7.49
CA SER A 561 14.49 25.87 -7.19
C SER A 561 13.18 26.55 -6.75
N ASN A 562 13.32 27.70 -6.06
CA ASN A 562 12.21 28.56 -5.67
C ASN A 562 11.64 29.39 -6.86
N ASP A 563 11.98 29.10 -8.12
CA ASP A 563 11.57 29.93 -9.26
C ASP A 563 10.08 29.86 -9.57
N GLU A 564 9.51 30.99 -10.04
CA GLU A 564 8.09 31.10 -10.41
C GLU A 564 7.64 29.98 -11.37
N LYS A 565 8.52 29.53 -12.27
CA LYS A 565 8.22 28.49 -13.27
C LYS A 565 8.18 27.08 -12.67
N GLU A 566 9.04 26.76 -11.71
CA GLU A 566 9.06 25.42 -11.10
C GLU A 566 7.91 25.28 -10.10
N ILE A 567 7.67 26.32 -9.29
CA ILE A 567 6.48 26.42 -8.42
C ILE A 567 5.19 26.33 -9.25
N GLN A 568 5.14 26.92 -10.46
CA GLN A 568 4.00 26.78 -11.38
C GLN A 568 3.85 25.39 -12.00
N THR A 569 4.94 24.60 -12.09
CA THR A 569 4.90 23.24 -12.64
C THR A 569 4.36 22.26 -11.60
N ASN A 570 4.78 22.41 -10.34
CA ASN A 570 4.49 21.47 -9.25
C ASN A 570 3.36 21.97 -8.33
N LEU A 571 2.46 22.81 -8.85
CA LEU A 571 1.36 23.43 -8.10
C LEU A 571 0.44 22.42 -7.41
N PHE A 572 0.18 21.29 -8.05
CA PHE A 572 -0.75 20.29 -7.51
C PHE A 572 -0.14 19.54 -6.32
N ASP A 573 1.13 19.17 -6.43
CA ASP A 573 1.87 18.45 -5.38
C ASP A 573 2.03 19.34 -4.14
N LEU A 574 2.33 20.64 -4.35
CA LEU A 574 2.30 21.65 -3.29
C LEU A 574 0.89 21.84 -2.69
N ILE A 575 -0.19 21.77 -3.48
CA ILE A 575 -1.56 21.87 -2.95
C ILE A 575 -1.89 20.65 -2.07
N PHE A 576 -1.53 19.43 -2.49
CA PHE A 576 -1.76 18.23 -1.69
C PHE A 576 -0.96 18.29 -0.39
N ALA A 577 0.34 18.59 -0.47
CA ALA A 577 1.17 18.77 0.72
C ALA A 577 0.68 19.91 1.64
N PHE A 578 0.03 20.95 1.12
CA PHE A 578 -0.58 22.02 1.93
C PHE A 578 -1.90 21.60 2.60
N ASP A 579 -2.67 20.70 1.99
CA ASP A 579 -3.86 20.10 2.61
C ASP A 579 -3.50 19.12 3.73
N GLU A 580 -2.39 18.37 3.60
CA GLU A 580 -1.88 17.49 4.66
C GLU A 580 -1.32 18.26 5.88
N ILE A 581 -0.92 19.53 5.73
CA ILE A 581 -0.48 20.37 6.87
C ILE A 581 -1.66 21.05 7.59
N VAL A 582 -2.75 21.38 6.89
CA VAL A 582 -3.85 22.19 7.44
C VAL A 582 -5.22 21.67 7.00
N ALA A 583 -5.90 20.97 7.90
CA ALA A 583 -7.29 20.57 7.73
C ALA A 583 -8.25 21.63 8.28
N LEU A 584 -9.18 22.14 7.44
CA LEU A 584 -10.29 23.03 7.84
C LEU A 584 -9.89 24.33 8.58
N GLY A 585 -8.62 24.74 8.51
CA GLY A 585 -8.08 25.92 9.20
C GLY A 585 -7.39 25.61 10.54
N TYR A 586 -7.26 24.33 10.90
CA TYR A 586 -6.46 23.83 12.01
C TYR A 586 -5.17 23.19 11.48
N ARG A 587 -4.08 23.30 12.25
CA ARG A 587 -2.80 22.67 11.92
C ARG A 587 -2.86 21.18 12.26
N GLU A 588 -2.49 20.33 11.31
CA GLU A 588 -2.27 18.90 11.57
C GLU A 588 -0.85 18.64 12.11
N ASN A 589 -0.73 17.66 13.01
CA ASN A 589 0.54 17.36 13.69
C ASN A 589 1.41 16.38 12.89
N VAL A 590 1.76 16.77 11.66
CA VAL A 590 2.52 15.96 10.69
C VAL A 590 3.96 16.45 10.50
N ASN A 591 4.87 15.52 10.21
CA ASN A 591 6.25 15.83 9.82
C ASN A 591 6.47 15.66 8.31
N LEU A 592 7.61 16.17 7.79
CA LEU A 592 7.89 16.18 6.34
C LEU A 592 7.91 14.77 5.70
N ALA A 593 8.41 13.75 6.42
CA ALA A 593 8.42 12.38 5.92
C ALA A 593 7.02 11.74 5.90
N GLN A 594 6.15 12.09 6.87
CA GLN A 594 4.75 11.69 6.87
C GLN A 594 3.99 12.36 5.71
N ILE A 595 4.12 13.69 5.54
CA ILE A 595 3.52 14.43 4.41
C ILE A 595 3.94 13.80 3.08
N ARG A 596 5.22 13.46 2.93
CA ARG A 596 5.72 12.76 1.76
C ARG A 596 5.05 11.40 1.57
N THR A 597 5.02 10.53 2.59
CA THR A 597 4.36 9.20 2.52
C THR A 597 2.88 9.32 2.16
N PHE A 598 2.16 10.29 2.73
CA PHE A 598 0.74 10.53 2.47
C PHE A 598 0.50 11.06 1.05
N THR A 599 1.39 11.92 0.53
CA THR A 599 1.32 12.45 -0.84
C THR A 599 1.74 11.40 -1.89
N GLU A 600 2.71 10.54 -1.57
CA GLU A 600 3.10 9.36 -2.39
C GLU A 600 1.99 8.29 -2.42
N MET A 601 1.07 8.30 -1.43
CA MET A 601 -0.03 7.36 -1.24
C MET A 601 0.40 5.87 -1.10
N ASP A 602 1.68 5.60 -0.77
CA ASP A 602 2.19 4.23 -0.59
C ASP A 602 1.68 3.63 0.73
N SER A 603 0.88 2.56 0.63
CA SER A 603 0.38 1.82 1.78
C SER A 603 1.28 0.63 2.11
N HIS A 604 1.88 0.67 3.30
CA HIS A 604 2.61 -0.49 3.84
C HIS A 604 1.75 -1.76 3.88
N GLU A 605 0.44 -1.62 4.11
CA GLU A 605 -0.51 -2.75 4.11
C GLU A 605 -0.75 -3.30 2.71
N GLU A 606 -0.87 -2.43 1.68
CA GLU A 606 -0.95 -2.87 0.28
C GLU A 606 0.33 -3.57 -0.17
N ARG A 607 1.50 -3.09 0.28
CA ARG A 607 2.79 -3.73 0.00
C ARG A 607 2.91 -5.12 0.66
N VAL A 608 2.45 -5.28 1.90
CA VAL A 608 2.39 -6.58 2.59
C VAL A 608 1.37 -7.51 1.94
N PHE A 609 0.17 -7.01 1.61
CA PHE A 609 -0.87 -7.78 0.91
C PHE A 609 -0.39 -8.33 -0.44
N ASN A 610 0.28 -7.50 -1.24
CA ASN A 610 0.87 -7.94 -2.50
C ASN A 610 1.98 -8.99 -2.31
N GLN A 611 2.80 -8.90 -1.26
CA GLN A 611 3.79 -9.94 -0.93
C GLN A 611 3.12 -11.27 -0.52
N ILE A 612 2.09 -11.24 0.32
CA ILE A 612 1.32 -12.43 0.73
C ILE A 612 0.69 -13.10 -0.50
N LYS A 613 0.06 -12.32 -1.38
CA LYS A 613 -0.54 -12.81 -2.63
C LYS A 613 0.49 -13.47 -3.55
N ILE A 614 1.67 -12.85 -3.74
CA ILE A 614 2.76 -13.43 -4.54
C ILE A 614 3.27 -14.74 -3.92
N ALA A 615 3.32 -14.85 -2.59
CA ALA A 615 3.68 -16.09 -1.90
C ALA A 615 2.62 -17.19 -2.10
N GLN A 616 1.33 -16.87 -1.98
CA GLN A 616 0.22 -17.80 -2.25
C GLN A 616 0.21 -18.28 -3.71
N GLU A 617 0.35 -17.38 -4.69
CA GLU A 617 0.43 -17.74 -6.11
C GLU A 617 1.64 -18.65 -6.41
N ARG A 618 2.78 -18.43 -5.75
CA ARG A 618 3.96 -19.29 -5.86
C ARG A 618 3.71 -20.69 -5.28
N ALA A 619 3.20 -20.77 -4.05
CA ALA A 619 2.86 -22.02 -3.38
C ALA A 619 1.84 -22.84 -4.18
N ALA A 620 0.80 -22.20 -4.72
CA ALA A 620 -0.21 -22.85 -5.56
C ALA A 620 0.40 -23.43 -6.85
N ASN A 621 1.31 -22.71 -7.51
CA ASN A 621 1.99 -23.20 -8.71
C ASN A 621 2.96 -24.36 -8.43
N GLU A 622 3.67 -24.35 -7.31
CA GLU A 622 4.51 -25.47 -6.89
C GLU A 622 3.67 -26.72 -6.59
N LEU A 623 2.57 -26.57 -5.85
CA LEU A 623 1.66 -27.67 -5.50
C LEU A 623 0.95 -28.25 -6.74
N MET A 624 0.56 -27.40 -7.71
CA MET A 624 0.09 -27.86 -9.03
C MET A 624 1.17 -28.59 -9.81
N THR A 625 2.42 -28.12 -9.77
CA THR A 625 3.55 -28.75 -10.47
C THR A 625 3.87 -30.13 -9.90
N GLN A 626 3.88 -30.29 -8.57
CA GLN A 626 4.06 -31.58 -7.90
C GLN A 626 2.95 -32.56 -8.29
N LYS A 627 1.68 -32.18 -8.14
CA LYS A 627 0.52 -33.01 -8.55
C LYS A 627 0.55 -33.37 -10.04
N ALA A 628 1.02 -32.47 -10.91
CA ALA A 628 1.19 -32.74 -12.34
C ALA A 628 2.32 -33.74 -12.64
N MET A 629 3.38 -33.80 -11.82
CA MET A 629 4.42 -34.82 -11.91
C MET A 629 3.93 -36.19 -11.41
N GLU A 630 3.21 -36.25 -10.29
CA GLU A 630 2.62 -37.50 -9.77
C GLU A 630 1.62 -38.12 -10.77
N LEU A 631 0.72 -37.30 -11.31
CA LEU A 631 -0.30 -37.75 -12.27
C LEU A 631 0.34 -38.19 -13.60
N LYS A 632 1.49 -37.61 -13.99
CA LYS A 632 2.34 -38.13 -15.09
C LYS A 632 2.98 -39.48 -14.74
N LYS A 633 3.50 -39.64 -13.52
CA LYS A 633 4.14 -40.88 -13.04
C LYS A 633 3.15 -42.05 -13.01
N LEU A 634 1.98 -41.85 -12.41
CA LEU A 634 0.88 -42.82 -12.40
C LEU A 634 0.44 -43.24 -13.82
N LYS A 635 0.31 -42.27 -14.75
CA LYS A 635 0.01 -42.57 -16.16
C LYS A 635 1.14 -43.30 -16.89
N ALA A 636 2.40 -43.13 -16.49
CA ALA A 636 3.52 -43.88 -17.03
C ALA A 636 3.58 -45.33 -16.48
N GLU A 637 3.21 -45.53 -15.22
CA GLU A 637 3.15 -46.84 -14.56
C GLU A 637 1.98 -47.69 -15.07
N GLN A 638 0.79 -47.09 -15.23
CA GLN A 638 -0.35 -47.75 -15.92
C GLN A 638 0.02 -48.18 -17.35
N ARG A 639 0.78 -47.36 -18.09
CA ARG A 639 1.29 -47.71 -19.44
C ARG A 639 2.36 -48.81 -19.44
N LYS A 640 3.03 -49.09 -18.32
CA LYS A 640 3.96 -50.23 -18.18
C LYS A 640 3.24 -51.55 -17.88
N SER A 641 2.12 -51.49 -17.16
CA SER A 641 1.33 -52.69 -16.80
C SER A 641 0.61 -53.32 -18.02
N GLY A 642 0.15 -52.51 -18.97
CA GLY A 642 -0.69 -52.95 -20.09
C GLY A 642 0.00 -53.65 -21.27
N ARG A 643 1.02 -54.50 -21.06
CA ARG A 643 1.77 -55.15 -22.16
C ARG A 643 1.88 -56.68 -22.03
N GLY A 644 0.77 -57.38 -22.23
CA GLY A 644 0.73 -58.85 -22.32
C GLY A 644 -0.47 -59.42 -23.08
N LEU A 645 -0.18 -60.21 -24.11
CA LEU A 645 -1.01 -61.26 -24.75
C LEU A 645 -2.31 -60.90 -25.52
N GLY A 646 -2.38 -61.37 -26.78
CA GLY A 646 -3.52 -62.16 -27.27
C GLY A 646 -4.58 -61.49 -28.18
N ASN A 647 -4.56 -61.83 -29.47
CA ASN A 647 -5.73 -61.70 -30.35
C ASN A 647 -6.68 -62.90 -30.14
N SER A 648 -8.00 -62.69 -30.05
CA SER A 648 -9.00 -63.39 -30.90
C SER A 648 -10.40 -62.76 -30.76
N ALA A 649 -11.35 -63.25 -31.56
CA ALA A 649 -12.70 -62.70 -31.75
C ALA A 649 -13.79 -63.33 -30.84
N THR A 650 -15.04 -62.86 -31.02
CA THR A 650 -16.31 -63.26 -30.36
C THR A 650 -16.38 -62.96 -28.85
N ALA A 651 -17.22 -62.06 -28.33
CA ALA A 651 -18.65 -61.75 -28.50
C ALA A 651 -19.60 -62.60 -27.63
N ILE A 652 -20.24 -61.95 -26.65
CA ILE A 652 -21.65 -62.09 -26.23
C ILE A 652 -22.00 -60.92 -25.29
N SER A 653 -23.28 -60.55 -25.21
CA SER A 653 -23.76 -59.28 -24.63
C SER A 653 -24.71 -59.46 -23.45
N SER A 654 -24.68 -58.53 -22.48
CA SER A 654 -25.85 -58.02 -21.74
C SER A 654 -25.41 -56.84 -20.86
N ALA A 655 -25.75 -55.58 -21.19
CA ALA A 655 -27.00 -54.89 -20.82
C ALA A 655 -26.92 -54.21 -19.42
N SER A 656 -27.43 -53.01 -19.17
CA SER A 656 -28.03 -51.99 -20.08
C SER A 656 -28.33 -50.69 -19.32
N LEU A 657 -28.18 -49.51 -19.95
CA LEU A 657 -29.04 -48.31 -19.82
C LEU A 657 -28.69 -47.36 -21.02
N PRO A 658 -29.58 -46.44 -21.49
CA PRO A 658 -29.62 -46.11 -22.92
C PRO A 658 -29.34 -44.65 -23.35
N LEU A 659 -28.78 -44.56 -24.56
CA LEU A 659 -28.85 -43.51 -25.60
C LEU A 659 -28.61 -42.03 -25.25
N THR A 660 -27.46 -41.54 -25.74
CA THR A 660 -27.34 -40.22 -26.38
C THR A 660 -27.92 -40.26 -27.81
N ALA A 661 -28.19 -39.09 -28.42
CA ALA A 661 -28.48 -38.98 -29.85
C ALA A 661 -27.32 -38.29 -30.61
N VAL A 662 -26.52 -39.14 -31.26
CA VAL A 662 -26.09 -39.07 -32.68
C VAL A 662 -25.49 -37.76 -33.22
N ILE A 663 -24.17 -37.80 -33.46
CA ILE A 663 -23.50 -37.23 -34.65
C ILE A 663 -22.43 -38.23 -35.10
N ASP A 664 -22.54 -38.75 -36.32
CA ASP A 664 -21.37 -39.01 -37.18
C ASP A 664 -21.82 -39.05 -38.65
N ASP A 665 -20.97 -38.52 -39.53
CA ASP A 665 -20.67 -39.06 -40.86
C ASP A 665 -19.57 -38.17 -41.48
N THR A 666 -18.48 -38.77 -41.95
CA THR A 666 -17.39 -38.07 -42.64
C THR A 666 -17.09 -38.71 -43.99
N PRO A 667 -16.62 -37.92 -44.98
CA PRO A 667 -15.42 -38.38 -45.66
C PRO A 667 -14.43 -37.29 -46.17
N VAL A 668 -13.17 -37.46 -45.77
CA VAL A 668 -12.01 -37.61 -46.69
C VAL A 668 -11.45 -36.38 -47.47
N ARG A 669 -10.26 -35.95 -47.01
CA ARG A 669 -9.02 -35.54 -47.75
C ARG A 669 -8.86 -34.19 -48.51
N LEU A 670 -7.82 -33.48 -48.03
CA LEU A 670 -6.60 -32.99 -48.73
C LEU A 670 -6.50 -31.57 -49.34
N ALA A 671 -5.35 -30.95 -49.01
CA ALA A 671 -4.69 -29.79 -49.63
C ALA A 671 -5.42 -28.42 -49.43
N ILE A 672 -4.77 -27.25 -49.57
CA ILE A 672 -3.45 -26.89 -50.13
C ILE A 672 -2.70 -25.93 -49.17
N LYS A 673 -1.36 -26.06 -49.04
CA LYS A 673 -0.52 -25.01 -48.44
C LYS A 673 -0.26 -23.89 -49.46
N PRO A 674 -0.50 -22.60 -49.15
CA PRO A 674 -0.04 -21.50 -49.99
C PRO A 674 1.48 -21.52 -50.19
N LYS A 675 1.94 -21.15 -51.39
CA LYS A 675 3.36 -21.16 -51.75
C LYS A 675 4.11 -19.96 -51.15
N ALA A 676 5.34 -20.20 -50.67
CA ALA A 676 6.33 -19.14 -50.57
C ALA A 676 6.78 -18.66 -51.97
N PRO A 677 7.16 -17.39 -52.15
CA PRO A 677 7.64 -16.88 -53.43
C PRO A 677 9.01 -17.46 -53.81
N VAL A 678 9.30 -17.47 -55.12
CA VAL A 678 10.53 -18.00 -55.71
C VAL A 678 11.70 -17.03 -55.56
N SER A 679 12.90 -17.55 -55.27
CA SER A 679 14.16 -16.82 -55.48
C SER A 679 14.83 -17.24 -56.79
N ALA A 680 15.34 -16.25 -57.52
CA ALA A 680 16.21 -16.45 -58.68
C ALA A 680 17.69 -16.36 -58.25
N ARG A 681 18.58 -16.97 -59.03
CA ARG A 681 20.00 -17.16 -58.69
C ARG A 681 20.85 -16.01 -59.24
N GLY A 682 21.49 -15.20 -58.39
CA GLY A 682 22.34 -14.09 -58.85
C GLY A 682 23.28 -13.48 -57.81
N SER A 683 24.57 -13.84 -57.89
CA SER A 683 25.75 -13.05 -57.50
C SER A 683 25.80 -12.26 -56.16
N GLY A 684 26.51 -12.81 -55.17
CA GLY A 684 27.68 -12.11 -54.61
C GLY A 684 27.67 -11.64 -53.14
N LYS A 685 28.81 -11.90 -52.47
CA LYS A 685 29.35 -11.25 -51.24
C LYS A 685 28.67 -11.44 -49.86
N ALA A 686 29.22 -12.41 -49.13
CA ALA A 686 29.89 -12.25 -47.83
C ALA A 686 29.11 -12.14 -46.49
N LEU A 687 29.71 -12.79 -45.46
CA LEU A 687 29.47 -12.74 -43.99
C LEU A 687 28.15 -13.35 -43.47
N LYS A 688 28.19 -14.42 -42.64
CA LYS A 688 28.41 -14.52 -41.16
C LYS A 688 27.16 -14.06 -40.36
N LEU A 689 26.62 -14.73 -39.34
CA LEU A 689 26.79 -16.05 -38.68
C LEU A 689 25.43 -16.80 -38.73
N GLY A 690 25.22 -18.05 -38.33
CA GLY A 690 26.04 -19.09 -37.69
C GLY A 690 25.11 -20.10 -36.97
N SER A 691 25.47 -21.38 -36.84
CA SER A 691 24.63 -22.37 -36.16
C SER A 691 25.45 -23.49 -35.50
N LYS A 692 25.49 -23.43 -34.16
CA LYS A 692 25.72 -24.51 -33.18
C LYS A 692 26.47 -25.78 -33.62
N ASN A 693 27.64 -26.04 -33.02
CA ASN A 693 27.73 -26.86 -31.79
C ASN A 693 29.15 -26.83 -31.17
N ALA A 694 29.19 -27.08 -29.85
CA ALA A 694 30.32 -27.38 -28.95
C ALA A 694 31.78 -27.35 -29.49
N ASP A 695 32.64 -26.48 -28.93
CA ASP A 695 34.11 -26.64 -29.03
C ASP A 695 34.96 -25.91 -27.94
N ASP A 696 34.39 -25.56 -26.78
CA ASP A 696 35.07 -24.73 -25.76
C ASP A 696 36.37 -25.35 -25.19
N ASP A 697 36.48 -26.68 -25.22
CA ASP A 697 37.64 -27.44 -24.77
C ASP A 697 38.78 -27.52 -25.83
N GLN A 698 38.59 -26.97 -27.04
CA GLN A 698 39.61 -26.94 -28.09
C GLN A 698 40.37 -25.60 -28.14
N PHE A 699 39.68 -24.48 -27.90
CA PHE A 699 40.27 -23.12 -27.92
C PHE A 699 41.40 -22.94 -26.89
N LEU A 700 41.17 -23.38 -25.65
CA LEU A 700 42.18 -23.36 -24.57
C LEU A 700 43.42 -24.22 -24.87
N LYS A 701 43.29 -25.23 -25.74
CA LYS A 701 44.40 -26.08 -26.18
C LYS A 701 45.16 -25.48 -27.37
N GLN A 702 44.57 -24.55 -28.12
CA GLN A 702 45.24 -23.84 -29.21
C GLN A 702 46.10 -22.68 -28.69
N LEU A 703 45.62 -21.90 -27.73
CA LEU A 703 46.40 -20.82 -27.09
C LEU A 703 47.71 -21.33 -26.46
N LYS A 704 47.70 -22.51 -25.84
CA LYS A 704 48.92 -23.17 -25.33
C LYS A 704 49.85 -23.75 -26.41
N ARG A 705 49.42 -23.75 -27.68
CA ARG A 705 50.16 -24.32 -28.83
C ARG A 705 50.74 -23.27 -29.75
N GLU A 706 50.27 -22.02 -29.67
CA GLU A 706 50.76 -20.86 -30.42
C GLU A 706 51.78 -20.00 -29.65
N GLY A 707 52.14 -20.42 -28.43
CA GLY A 707 53.43 -20.07 -27.81
C GLY A 707 53.57 -18.66 -27.24
N GLN A 708 52.48 -17.92 -27.06
CA GLN A 708 52.52 -16.61 -26.40
C GLN A 708 52.36 -16.72 -24.88
N LEU A 709 53.29 -16.08 -24.17
CA LEU A 709 53.29 -15.98 -22.70
C LEU A 709 52.28 -14.92 -22.25
N VAL A 710 51.65 -15.15 -21.09
CA VAL A 710 50.84 -14.16 -20.39
C VAL A 710 51.30 -14.10 -18.94
N ASP A 711 51.75 -12.92 -18.52
CA ASP A 711 51.62 -12.45 -17.14
C ASP A 711 51.45 -10.91 -17.16
N SER A 712 51.26 -10.34 -15.98
CA SER A 712 50.55 -9.07 -15.70
C SER A 712 51.53 -7.91 -15.39
N PRO A 713 51.11 -6.68 -14.98
CA PRO A 713 49.89 -5.86 -15.23
C PRO A 713 50.20 -4.36 -15.60
N VAL A 714 49.21 -3.45 -15.46
CA VAL A 714 49.29 -1.99 -15.06
C VAL A 714 49.17 -0.83 -16.11
N ARG A 715 48.06 -0.06 -15.97
CA ARG A 715 47.75 1.39 -16.21
C ARG A 715 47.82 2.10 -17.60
N ALA A 716 46.75 2.91 -17.80
CA ALA A 716 46.59 4.17 -18.57
C ALA A 716 46.83 4.20 -20.10
N SER A 717 46.06 4.92 -20.94
CA SER A 717 44.71 5.54 -20.86
C SER A 717 44.25 5.87 -22.33
N ASP A 718 43.23 6.66 -22.73
CA ASP A 718 42.33 7.64 -22.07
C ASP A 718 41.06 7.96 -22.93
N ILE A 719 40.17 8.84 -22.42
CA ILE A 719 39.08 9.62 -23.09
C ILE A 719 38.07 8.85 -23.98
N GLY A 720 36.79 8.80 -23.58
CA GLY A 720 35.74 8.08 -24.35
C GLY A 720 34.24 8.43 -24.19
N ASN A 721 33.84 9.30 -23.24
CA ASN A 721 32.48 9.89 -23.12
C ASN A 721 31.24 8.94 -22.98
N THR A 722 30.76 8.73 -21.74
CA THR A 722 29.37 8.32 -21.43
C THR A 722 28.86 9.09 -20.21
N GLY A 723 27.65 9.68 -20.30
CA GLY A 723 27.06 10.50 -19.23
C GLY A 723 26.36 9.69 -18.13
N ASN A 724 26.31 10.25 -16.92
CA ASN A 724 25.93 9.55 -15.69
C ASN A 724 24.45 9.15 -15.59
N ARG A 725 24.22 7.96 -15.02
CA ARG A 725 22.97 7.53 -14.39
C ARG A 725 23.33 6.93 -13.02
N ALA A 726 22.43 7.08 -12.05
CA ALA A 726 22.49 6.53 -10.68
C ALA A 726 23.63 7.03 -9.75
N VAL A 727 23.22 7.77 -8.71
CA VAL A 727 23.85 7.70 -7.37
C VAL A 727 22.73 7.49 -6.35
N SER A 728 22.46 6.23 -6.04
CA SER A 728 21.70 5.78 -4.87
C SER A 728 22.12 4.34 -4.56
N GLU A 729 21.96 3.90 -3.31
CA GLU A 729 22.26 2.55 -2.84
C GLU A 729 23.73 2.09 -3.04
N LEU A 730 24.62 2.67 -2.24
CA LEU A 730 25.94 2.08 -1.95
C LEU A 730 25.76 0.77 -1.15
N SER A 731 25.85 -0.36 -1.84
CA SER A 731 25.95 -1.68 -1.21
C SER A 731 27.27 -1.83 -0.45
N SER A 732 27.22 -2.07 0.86
CA SER A 732 28.40 -2.55 1.60
C SER A 732 28.79 -3.95 1.11
N SER A 733 30.09 -4.25 1.15
CA SER A 733 30.65 -5.55 0.75
C SER A 733 29.95 -6.68 1.49
N ALA A 734 29.37 -7.64 0.74
CA ALA A 734 28.60 -8.73 1.32
C ALA A 734 29.48 -9.65 2.19
N ILE A 735 29.48 -9.40 3.51
CA ILE A 735 30.09 -10.27 4.52
C ILE A 735 29.37 -11.63 4.45
N SER A 736 30.14 -12.72 4.45
CA SER A 736 29.58 -14.08 4.50
C SER A 736 28.94 -14.34 5.87
N GLN A 737 27.67 -13.99 6.01
CA GLN A 737 26.90 -14.12 7.25
C GLN A 737 26.93 -15.56 7.77
N MET A 738 27.38 -15.72 9.02
CA MET A 738 27.39 -17.01 9.72
C MET A 738 26.08 -17.22 10.50
N PRO A 739 25.76 -18.46 10.93
CA PRO A 739 24.53 -18.76 11.67
C PRO A 739 24.33 -17.98 12.97
N VAL A 740 25.39 -17.36 13.51
CA VAL A 740 25.30 -16.24 14.44
C VAL A 740 25.95 -15.02 13.80
N HIS A 741 25.18 -13.95 13.67
CA HIS A 741 25.62 -12.67 13.11
C HIS A 741 25.30 -11.54 14.08
N ILE A 742 26.28 -10.67 14.33
CA ILE A 742 26.16 -9.51 15.23
C ILE A 742 26.40 -8.25 14.41
N LYS A 743 25.42 -7.35 14.39
CA LYS A 743 25.57 -6.04 13.75
C LYS A 743 25.76 -4.97 14.83
N ILE A 744 26.76 -4.11 14.66
CA ILE A 744 26.98 -2.92 15.48
C ILE A 744 26.86 -1.69 14.57
N GLU A 745 25.86 -0.86 14.85
CA GLU A 745 25.61 0.39 14.12
C GLU A 745 25.67 1.58 15.08
N GLU A 746 26.46 2.59 14.71
CA GLU A 746 26.55 3.89 15.40
C GLU A 746 26.16 5.04 14.48
N ARG A 747 25.51 6.05 15.06
CA ARG A 747 25.07 7.26 14.38
C ARG A 747 25.58 8.50 15.09
N LEU A 748 26.37 9.30 14.38
CA LEU A 748 26.90 10.58 14.83
C LEU A 748 25.94 11.72 14.44
N SER A 749 25.52 12.52 15.42
CA SER A 749 24.71 13.73 15.24
C SER A 749 25.40 14.93 15.90
N VAL A 750 25.84 15.91 15.11
CA VAL A 750 26.76 17.00 15.50
C VAL A 750 26.35 18.34 14.88
N SER A 751 26.55 19.42 15.65
CA SER A 751 26.44 20.83 15.26
C SER A 751 27.64 21.59 15.83
N VAL A 752 28.48 22.18 14.98
CA VAL A 752 29.67 22.95 15.35
C VAL A 752 29.50 24.40 14.91
N SER A 753 29.89 25.37 15.72
CA SER A 753 29.85 26.78 15.31
C SER A 753 30.94 27.11 14.28
N ARG A 754 30.62 27.97 13.32
CA ARG A 754 31.55 28.59 12.35
C ARG A 754 32.86 29.15 12.95
N ASP A 755 32.83 29.60 14.21
CA ASP A 755 33.97 30.22 14.90
C ASP A 755 34.78 29.17 15.72
N GLY A 756 34.44 27.87 15.57
CA GLY A 756 34.89 26.77 16.42
C GLY A 756 33.99 26.58 17.65
N GLY A 757 33.94 25.34 18.15
CA GLY A 757 33.18 24.96 19.33
C GLY A 757 31.92 24.15 19.02
N LEU A 758 31.77 23.03 19.72
CA LEU A 758 30.63 22.13 19.62
C LEU A 758 29.40 22.73 20.31
N GLU A 759 28.34 23.03 19.55
CA GLU A 759 27.05 23.48 20.12
C GLU A 759 26.25 22.30 20.67
N SER A 760 26.26 21.18 19.94
CA SER A 760 25.62 19.92 20.34
C SER A 760 26.26 18.75 19.61
N GLY A 761 26.45 17.65 20.31
CA GLY A 761 26.96 16.42 19.71
C GLY A 761 26.51 15.18 20.49
N GLU A 762 26.07 14.15 19.78
CA GLU A 762 25.80 12.84 20.36
C GLU A 762 26.14 11.70 19.40
N VAL A 763 26.48 10.55 19.99
CA VAL A 763 26.58 9.26 19.29
C VAL A 763 25.54 8.31 19.86
N LEU A 764 24.66 7.84 18.99
CA LEU A 764 23.64 6.83 19.30
C LEU A 764 24.08 5.50 18.68
N GLY A 765 24.36 4.50 19.52
CA GLY A 765 24.86 3.20 19.10
C GLY A 765 23.97 2.05 19.51
N SER A 766 24.02 0.96 18.74
CA SER A 766 23.32 -0.28 19.05
C SER A 766 24.04 -1.50 18.53
N ALA A 767 23.99 -2.58 19.30
CA ALA A 767 24.36 -3.92 18.88
C ALA A 767 23.10 -4.78 18.79
N SER A 768 22.92 -5.46 17.65
CA SER A 768 21.83 -6.37 17.38
C SER A 768 22.35 -7.75 16.96
N LEU A 769 21.54 -8.77 17.24
CA LEU A 769 21.89 -10.19 17.12
C LEU A 769 20.87 -10.90 16.23
N LEU A 770 21.38 -11.50 15.16
CA LEU A 770 20.64 -12.32 14.20
C LEU A 770 21.10 -13.77 14.32
N ILE A 771 20.16 -14.70 14.42
CA ILE A 771 20.44 -16.14 14.59
C ILE A 771 19.71 -16.94 13.50
N GLY A 772 20.48 -17.64 12.66
CA GLY A 772 19.98 -18.42 11.53
C GLY A 772 19.74 -19.91 11.81
N ASP A 773 20.36 -20.48 12.86
CA ASP A 773 20.26 -21.91 13.19
C ASP A 773 19.62 -22.15 14.57
N PRO A 774 18.58 -23.03 14.66
CA PRO A 774 17.98 -23.48 15.93
C PRO A 774 18.97 -23.91 17.02
N GLN A 775 20.17 -24.37 16.66
CA GLN A 775 21.18 -24.82 17.63
C GLN A 775 21.83 -23.67 18.43
N PHE A 776 21.67 -22.41 18.01
CA PHE A 776 22.30 -21.24 18.64
C PHE A 776 21.30 -20.27 19.28
N THR A 777 20.03 -20.63 19.47
CA THR A 777 19.03 -19.74 20.07
C THR A 777 19.25 -19.44 21.56
N THR A 778 20.22 -20.11 22.20
CA THR A 778 20.62 -19.95 23.62
C THR A 778 22.10 -19.57 23.73
N VAL A 779 22.50 -18.44 23.13
CA VAL A 779 23.87 -17.91 23.19
C VAL A 779 24.05 -16.80 24.22
N CYS A 780 25.30 -16.68 24.69
CA CYS A 780 25.84 -15.52 25.37
C CYS A 780 26.80 -14.78 24.42
N VAL A 781 26.81 -13.45 24.44
CA VAL A 781 27.75 -12.61 23.68
C VAL A 781 28.61 -11.80 24.66
N GLN A 782 29.93 -11.95 24.57
CA GLN A 782 30.89 -11.17 25.34
C GLN A 782 31.28 -9.93 24.53
N ILE A 783 31.07 -8.72 25.09
CA ILE A 783 31.43 -7.45 24.43
C ILE A 783 32.36 -6.66 25.35
N SER A 784 33.61 -6.45 24.93
CA SER A 784 34.51 -5.55 25.63
C SER A 784 34.07 -4.10 25.42
N ASN A 785 33.75 -3.41 26.50
CA ASN A 785 33.64 -1.96 26.51
C ASN A 785 35.03 -1.34 26.70
N ASN A 786 35.66 -0.95 25.58
CA ASN A 786 36.93 -0.21 25.59
C ASN A 786 36.73 1.30 25.34
N ASP A 787 35.50 1.81 25.51
CA ASP A 787 35.20 3.24 25.39
C ASP A 787 35.90 4.06 26.49
N LYS A 788 36.39 5.24 26.11
CA LYS A 788 37.04 6.21 27.00
C LYS A 788 36.22 7.48 27.17
N HIS A 789 35.12 7.64 26.42
CA HIS A 789 34.35 8.88 26.35
C HIS A 789 33.17 8.91 27.34
N GLY A 790 32.70 7.74 27.81
CA GLY A 790 31.71 7.61 28.88
C GLY A 790 30.30 7.23 28.41
N ALA A 791 30.18 6.42 27.36
CA ALA A 791 28.90 6.06 26.76
C ALA A 791 27.92 5.39 27.76
N GLN A 792 26.68 5.89 27.81
CA GLN A 792 25.64 5.36 28.70
C GLN A 792 24.95 4.14 28.09
N LEU A 793 25.23 2.96 28.65
CA LEU A 793 24.80 1.66 28.12
C LEU A 793 23.45 1.18 28.69
N GLN A 794 22.59 0.68 27.80
CA GLN A 794 21.27 0.11 28.11
C GLN A 794 21.12 -1.31 27.54
N VAL A 795 21.03 -2.30 28.44
CA VAL A 795 20.84 -3.71 28.12
C VAL A 795 19.34 -4.06 27.96
N HIS A 796 19.02 -4.86 26.93
CA HIS A 796 17.66 -5.29 26.61
C HIS A 796 16.94 -6.00 27.80
N PRO A 797 15.63 -5.77 28.04
CA PRO A 797 14.95 -6.25 29.25
C PRO A 797 14.97 -7.77 29.50
N ASN A 798 15.11 -8.60 28.46
CA ASN A 798 15.18 -10.06 28.60
C ASN A 798 16.59 -10.60 28.97
N LEU A 799 17.63 -9.75 28.92
CA LEU A 799 19.00 -10.09 29.28
C LEU A 799 19.31 -9.72 30.73
N ASP A 800 20.22 -10.43 31.38
CA ASP A 800 20.59 -10.18 32.77
C ASP A 800 21.51 -8.96 32.90
N LYS A 801 20.99 -7.91 33.53
CA LYS A 801 21.70 -6.66 33.77
C LYS A 801 22.82 -6.80 34.81
N LYS A 802 22.75 -7.78 35.72
CA LYS A 802 23.80 -8.04 36.73
C LYS A 802 25.01 -8.73 36.09
N GLU A 803 24.75 -9.72 35.24
CA GLU A 803 25.81 -10.44 34.51
C GLU A 803 26.57 -9.47 33.59
N TRP A 804 25.86 -8.59 32.88
CA TRP A 804 26.48 -7.49 32.12
C TRP A 804 27.33 -6.54 33.00
N GLN A 805 26.80 -6.12 34.16
CA GLN A 805 27.50 -5.21 35.08
C GLN A 805 28.73 -5.81 35.77
N GLN A 806 28.85 -7.14 35.84
CA GLN A 806 29.97 -7.83 36.48
C GLN A 806 31.00 -8.35 35.48
N ASN A 807 30.54 -8.90 34.36
CA ASN A 807 31.36 -9.69 33.43
C ASN A 807 31.36 -9.16 31.98
N SER A 808 30.58 -8.11 31.66
CA SER A 808 30.33 -7.63 30.29
C SER A 808 29.76 -8.70 29.32
N LEU A 809 29.03 -9.66 29.91
CA LEU A 809 28.42 -10.79 29.22
C LEU A 809 26.91 -10.56 29.00
N LEU A 810 26.47 -10.50 27.74
CA LEU A 810 25.06 -10.43 27.37
C LEU A 810 24.46 -11.84 27.35
N LYS A 811 23.63 -12.14 28.36
CA LYS A 811 23.07 -13.48 28.63
C LYS A 811 21.57 -13.42 28.92
N LEU A 812 20.79 -14.37 28.42
CA LEU A 812 19.33 -14.45 28.66
C LEU A 812 19.02 -14.78 30.13
N LYS A 813 18.01 -14.11 30.70
CA LYS A 813 17.51 -14.35 32.07
C LYS A 813 16.87 -15.73 32.27
N SER A 814 16.37 -16.35 31.21
CA SER A 814 15.73 -17.68 31.25
C SER A 814 15.82 -18.35 29.90
N VAL A 815 16.27 -19.61 29.91
CA VAL A 815 16.34 -20.49 28.73
C VAL A 815 14.95 -20.75 28.11
N GLN A 816 13.87 -20.54 28.86
CA GLN A 816 12.49 -20.64 28.37
C GLN A 816 12.07 -19.48 27.43
N LYS A 817 12.88 -18.44 27.30
CA LYS A 817 12.69 -17.36 26.32
C LYS A 817 13.95 -17.21 25.46
N PRO A 818 14.22 -18.18 24.55
CA PRO A 818 15.36 -18.13 23.66
C PRO A 818 15.27 -16.98 22.67
N PHE A 819 16.37 -16.68 21.99
CA PHE A 819 16.36 -15.73 20.88
C PHE A 819 15.53 -16.28 19.69
N PRO A 820 14.73 -15.43 19.01
CA PRO A 820 13.98 -15.80 17.83
C PRO A 820 14.91 -16.05 16.63
N LEU A 821 14.49 -16.94 15.73
CA LEU A 821 15.23 -17.28 14.52
C LEU A 821 14.91 -16.32 13.37
N ASN A 822 15.93 -15.99 12.58
CA ASN A 822 15.87 -15.13 11.38
C ASN A 822 15.25 -13.74 11.62
N MET A 823 15.25 -13.25 12.87
CA MET A 823 14.85 -11.89 13.23
C MET A 823 16.00 -11.22 13.98
N ASP A 824 16.28 -9.96 13.64
CA ASP A 824 17.33 -9.19 14.28
C ASP A 824 16.85 -8.62 15.63
N VAL A 825 17.62 -8.85 16.69
CA VAL A 825 17.25 -8.47 18.07
C VAL A 825 18.28 -7.53 18.66
N GLY A 826 17.89 -6.28 18.90
CA GLY A 826 18.72 -5.29 19.62
C GLY A 826 19.01 -5.73 21.06
N VAL A 827 20.23 -6.19 21.33
CA VAL A 827 20.67 -6.72 22.64
C VAL A 827 21.21 -5.62 23.56
N LEU A 828 21.86 -4.62 22.99
CA LEU A 828 22.53 -3.53 23.69
C LEU A 828 22.35 -2.22 22.91
N LYS A 829 22.13 -1.11 23.61
CA LYS A 829 22.14 0.24 23.05
C LYS A 829 23.01 1.17 23.90
N TRP A 830 23.59 2.21 23.32
CA TRP A 830 24.30 3.24 24.05
C TRP A 830 24.03 4.64 23.51
N ARG A 831 24.20 5.62 24.40
CA ARG A 831 24.17 7.05 24.09
C ARG A 831 25.40 7.70 24.71
N LEU A 832 26.23 8.31 23.88
CA LEU A 832 27.32 9.19 24.29
C LEU A 832 26.92 10.62 23.97
N LEU A 833 27.10 11.54 24.93
CA LEU A 833 27.02 12.98 24.68
C LEU A 833 28.44 13.50 24.52
N LEU A 834 28.67 14.27 23.45
CA LEU A 834 29.97 14.86 23.13
C LEU A 834 30.05 16.25 23.78
N ASN A 835 31.17 16.53 24.46
CA ASN A 835 31.35 17.77 25.23
C ASN A 835 32.35 18.75 24.58
N ASN A 836 33.28 18.24 23.76
CA ASN A 836 34.36 19.00 23.11
C ASN A 836 34.38 18.68 21.62
N GLU A 837 34.81 19.64 20.79
CA GLU A 837 35.02 19.44 19.34
C GLU A 837 36.21 18.52 19.04
N GLU A 838 37.27 18.54 19.87
CA GLU A 838 38.52 17.77 19.70
C GLU A 838 38.34 16.23 19.65
N ILE A 839 37.15 15.73 19.97
CA ILE A 839 36.80 14.30 19.98
C ILE A 839 36.10 13.89 18.67
N LEU A 840 35.75 14.83 17.78
CA LEU A 840 35.16 14.52 16.49
C LEU A 840 36.14 13.72 15.61
N PRO A 841 35.66 12.91 14.65
CA PRO A 841 36.55 12.14 13.79
C PRO A 841 37.25 13.02 12.74
N ILE A 842 36.63 14.13 12.36
CA ILE A 842 37.07 15.10 11.37
C ILE A 842 36.60 16.49 11.79
N SER A 843 37.46 17.51 11.64
CA SER A 843 37.09 18.93 11.74
C SER A 843 37.16 19.58 10.36
N ILE A 844 36.29 20.57 10.12
CA ILE A 844 36.17 21.31 8.85
C ILE A 844 36.29 22.80 9.16
N ASN A 845 37.30 23.45 8.61
CA ASN A 845 37.49 24.90 8.72
C ASN A 845 37.01 25.55 7.42
N CYS A 846 36.06 26.49 7.49
CA CYS A 846 35.50 27.19 6.33
C CYS A 846 35.71 28.70 6.47
N TRP A 847 36.58 29.26 5.63
CA TRP A 847 37.02 30.67 5.69
C TRP A 847 36.58 31.47 4.44
N PRO A 848 35.37 32.05 4.46
CA PRO A 848 34.91 32.98 3.41
C PRO A 848 35.48 34.39 3.61
N ASN A 849 36.26 34.84 2.62
CA ASN A 849 36.85 36.17 2.55
C ASN A 849 36.05 37.06 1.58
N GLU A 850 35.41 38.10 2.09
CA GLU A 850 34.62 39.05 1.28
C GLU A 850 35.53 40.10 0.62
N ASN A 851 35.46 40.21 -0.71
CA ASN A 851 36.16 41.19 -1.54
C ASN A 851 35.17 42.08 -2.31
N PRO A 852 35.59 43.24 -2.85
CA PRO A 852 34.69 44.15 -3.58
C PRO A 852 34.02 43.53 -4.83
N ASP A 853 34.69 42.57 -5.48
CA ASP A 853 34.24 41.92 -6.72
C ASP A 853 33.71 40.48 -6.51
N GLY A 854 33.51 40.05 -5.25
CA GLY A 854 33.05 38.69 -4.93
C GLY A 854 33.54 38.16 -3.57
N CYS A 855 33.22 36.90 -3.25
CA CYS A 855 33.74 36.21 -2.07
C CYS A 855 34.60 35.01 -2.46
N VAL A 856 35.79 34.88 -1.86
CA VAL A 856 36.72 33.76 -2.02
C VAL A 856 36.66 32.91 -0.76
N VAL A 857 36.35 31.63 -0.90
CA VAL A 857 36.18 30.70 0.22
C VAL A 857 37.24 29.62 0.12
N ASN A 858 38.04 29.48 1.18
CA ASN A 858 38.92 28.33 1.39
C ASN A 858 38.28 27.42 2.43
N ILE A 859 38.19 26.13 2.14
CA ILE A 859 37.63 25.11 3.03
C ILE A 859 38.64 23.97 3.16
N GLU A 860 39.03 23.69 4.40
CA GLU A 860 40.05 22.71 4.74
C GLU A 860 39.46 21.67 5.68
N TYR A 861 39.76 20.38 5.46
CA TYR A 861 39.44 19.32 6.40
C TYR A 861 40.69 18.86 7.16
N THR A 862 40.51 18.33 8.37
CA THR A 862 41.55 17.62 9.11
C THR A 862 40.96 16.42 9.86
N LEU A 863 41.48 15.23 9.58
CA LEU A 863 41.19 13.99 10.29
C LEU A 863 41.77 14.10 11.71
N GLN A 864 40.90 14.08 12.72
CA GLN A 864 41.28 14.14 14.13
C GLN A 864 41.43 12.73 14.73
N ALA A 865 40.58 11.79 14.30
CA ALA A 865 40.68 10.38 14.70
C ALA A 865 41.61 9.60 13.76
N GLU A 866 42.92 9.74 13.92
CA GLU A 866 43.94 9.08 13.07
C GLU A 866 43.81 7.54 13.03
N ASN A 867 43.12 6.93 13.99
CA ASN A 867 42.87 5.49 14.08
C ASN A 867 41.60 5.02 13.34
N MET A 868 40.99 5.84 12.48
CA MET A 868 39.74 5.55 11.77
C MET A 868 39.84 5.90 10.28
N ALA A 869 39.26 5.06 9.42
CA ALA A 869 39.13 5.34 7.98
C ALA A 869 37.70 5.82 7.65
N LEU A 870 37.56 7.05 7.17
CA LEU A 870 36.28 7.63 6.76
C LEU A 870 36.07 7.39 5.26
N ASN A 871 35.01 6.68 4.91
CA ASN A 871 34.69 6.21 3.57
C ASN A 871 33.48 6.97 2.98
N ASN A 872 33.54 7.28 1.69
CA ASN A 872 32.54 8.05 0.95
C ASN A 872 32.25 9.40 1.63
N VAL A 873 33.30 10.18 1.90
CA VAL A 873 33.17 11.48 2.56
C VAL A 873 32.67 12.51 1.54
N VAL A 874 31.59 13.20 1.88
CA VAL A 874 30.94 14.21 1.05
C VAL A 874 30.68 15.46 1.89
N ILE A 875 31.35 16.56 1.53
CA ILE A 875 31.22 17.88 2.15
C ILE A 875 30.36 18.74 1.21
N THR A 876 29.19 19.16 1.66
CA THR A 876 28.22 19.95 0.89
C THR A 876 28.21 21.38 1.40
N ILE A 877 28.51 22.32 0.50
CA ILE A 877 28.70 23.74 0.80
C ILE A 877 27.60 24.52 0.06
N PRO A 878 26.72 25.25 0.75
CA PRO A 878 25.75 26.12 0.09
C PRO A 878 26.45 27.31 -0.59
N LEU A 879 25.80 27.87 -1.60
CA LEU A 879 26.31 28.96 -2.41
C LEU A 879 25.27 30.09 -2.52
N PRO A 880 25.71 31.34 -2.67
CA PRO A 880 24.84 32.48 -2.92
C PRO A 880 23.88 32.24 -4.10
N PRO A 881 22.59 32.64 -3.99
CA PRO A 881 21.63 32.47 -5.08
C PRO A 881 22.11 33.06 -6.42
N ALA A 882 22.00 32.25 -7.48
CA ALA A 882 22.47 32.56 -8.84
C ALA A 882 23.98 32.82 -9.00
N ALA A 883 24.82 32.55 -7.99
CA ALA A 883 26.27 32.50 -8.17
C ALA A 883 26.70 31.19 -8.87
N VAL A 884 27.73 31.30 -9.71
CA VAL A 884 28.49 30.16 -10.23
C VAL A 884 29.87 30.22 -9.57
N PRO A 885 30.32 29.15 -8.87
CA PRO A 885 31.64 29.13 -8.27
C PRO A 885 32.70 28.88 -9.33
N VAL A 886 33.83 29.57 -9.21
CA VAL A 886 35.06 29.30 -9.95
C VAL A 886 36.04 28.69 -8.96
N VAL A 887 36.13 27.36 -8.98
CA VAL A 887 37.09 26.58 -8.17
C VAL A 887 38.50 26.84 -8.69
N SER A 888 39.41 27.22 -7.79
CA SER A 888 40.83 27.45 -8.07
C SER A 888 41.67 26.21 -7.72
N GLU A 889 41.41 25.60 -6.57
CA GLU A 889 42.11 24.41 -6.08
C GLU A 889 41.12 23.45 -5.42
N CYS A 890 41.30 22.14 -5.59
CA CYS A 890 40.45 21.11 -4.98
C CYS A 890 41.18 19.77 -4.92
N GLU A 891 41.39 19.26 -3.71
CA GLU A 891 41.87 17.90 -3.50
C GLU A 891 40.69 16.92 -3.43
N GLY A 892 40.44 16.19 -4.52
CA GLY A 892 39.35 15.21 -4.61
C GLY A 892 38.50 15.40 -5.88
N ILE A 893 37.19 15.15 -5.76
CA ILE A 893 36.22 15.36 -6.85
C ILE A 893 35.21 16.42 -6.37
N TYR A 894 34.90 17.41 -7.20
CA TYR A 894 33.84 18.38 -6.92
C TYR A 894 32.74 18.35 -7.99
N GLU A 895 31.49 18.59 -7.57
CA GLU A 895 30.34 18.79 -8.45
C GLU A 895 29.58 20.07 -8.05
N TYR A 896 29.37 20.98 -8.99
CA TYR A 896 28.55 22.17 -8.78
C TYR A 896 27.09 21.88 -9.16
N MET A 897 26.25 21.66 -8.14
CA MET A 897 24.85 21.31 -8.30
C MET A 897 23.99 22.58 -8.46
N ARG A 898 24.04 23.18 -9.65
CA ARG A 898 23.36 24.45 -10.01
C ARG A 898 21.89 24.52 -9.54
N SER A 899 21.13 23.44 -9.64
CA SER A 899 19.71 23.42 -9.26
C SER A 899 19.46 23.67 -7.78
N ARG A 900 20.44 23.39 -6.91
CA ARG A 900 20.35 23.56 -5.44
C ARG A 900 21.25 24.68 -4.90
N SER A 901 21.96 25.41 -5.77
CA SER A 901 23.00 26.38 -5.40
C SER A 901 23.99 25.78 -4.37
N GLN A 902 24.57 24.62 -4.69
CA GLN A 902 25.51 23.91 -3.81
C GLN A 902 26.77 23.47 -4.55
N LEU A 903 27.91 23.50 -3.86
CA LEU A 903 29.15 22.84 -4.25
C LEU A 903 29.29 21.57 -3.40
N VAL A 904 29.44 20.42 -4.06
CA VAL A 904 29.56 19.11 -3.42
C VAL A 904 30.99 18.62 -3.62
N TRP A 905 31.74 18.49 -2.54
CA TRP A 905 33.12 17.99 -2.53
C TRP A 905 33.13 16.56 -2.01
N SER A 906 33.73 15.65 -2.77
CA SER A 906 33.68 14.20 -2.56
C SER A 906 35.08 13.59 -2.51
N LEU A 907 35.32 12.83 -1.44
CA LEU A 907 36.58 12.18 -1.09
C LEU A 907 36.29 10.68 -0.83
N PRO A 908 36.78 9.76 -1.67
CA PRO A 908 36.42 8.33 -1.54
C PRO A 908 36.82 7.72 -0.20
N VAL A 909 38.00 8.09 0.32
CA VAL A 909 38.51 7.70 1.64
C VAL A 909 39.29 8.89 2.24
N ILE A 910 39.19 9.06 3.56
CA ILE A 910 40.10 9.88 4.38
C ILE A 910 40.66 8.99 5.49
N ASP A 911 41.97 8.81 5.52
CA ASP A 911 42.71 8.00 6.49
C ASP A 911 44.09 8.61 6.82
N GLU A 912 44.97 7.85 7.48
CA GLU A 912 46.31 8.31 7.87
C GLU A 912 47.18 8.83 6.70
N SER A 913 46.89 8.41 5.46
CA SER A 913 47.63 8.82 4.26
C SER A 913 47.25 10.19 3.71
N ASN A 914 46.05 10.69 4.03
CA ASN A 914 45.51 11.98 3.58
C ASN A 914 44.81 12.74 4.72
N LYS A 915 45.50 12.88 5.86
CA LYS A 915 45.01 13.51 7.11
C LYS A 915 44.39 14.90 6.95
N SER A 916 44.72 15.64 5.90
CA SER A 916 44.19 16.97 5.60
C SER A 916 44.06 17.17 4.10
N GLY A 917 43.17 18.06 3.68
CA GLY A 917 43.12 18.55 2.30
C GLY A 917 42.23 19.77 2.14
N SER A 918 42.32 20.44 0.98
CA SER A 918 41.72 21.76 0.74
C SER A 918 40.82 21.86 -0.50
N LEU A 919 39.95 22.86 -0.47
CA LEU A 919 39.08 23.32 -1.55
C LEU A 919 39.00 24.85 -1.51
N GLU A 920 39.56 25.52 -2.52
CA GLU A 920 39.42 26.96 -2.72
C GLU A 920 38.51 27.26 -3.92
N PHE A 921 37.53 28.15 -3.72
CA PHE A 921 36.71 28.65 -4.81
C PHE A 921 36.29 30.11 -4.62
N SER A 922 36.04 30.79 -5.73
CA SER A 922 35.56 32.18 -5.75
C SER A 922 34.13 32.28 -6.30
N THR A 923 33.36 33.26 -5.82
CA THR A 923 32.00 33.55 -6.28
C THR A 923 31.86 35.05 -6.56
N PRO A 924 31.26 35.47 -7.70
CA PRO A 924 31.20 36.88 -8.10
C PRO A 924 30.19 37.72 -7.29
N ASN A 925 29.34 37.08 -6.48
CA ASN A 925 28.45 37.73 -5.52
C ASN A 925 28.29 36.78 -4.33
N GLY A 926 28.66 37.20 -3.12
CA GLY A 926 28.57 36.36 -1.93
C GLY A 926 28.84 37.14 -0.63
N GLN A 927 28.37 36.59 0.48
CA GLN A 927 28.65 37.02 1.85
C GLN A 927 28.95 35.77 2.67
N ALA A 928 29.72 35.90 3.76
CA ALA A 928 30.17 34.77 4.58
C ALA A 928 29.02 33.83 4.99
N ASN A 929 27.88 34.39 5.40
CA ASN A 929 26.70 33.65 5.83
C ASN A 929 26.02 32.80 4.72
N HIS A 930 26.36 32.99 3.44
CA HIS A 930 25.79 32.18 2.35
C HIS A 930 26.48 30.81 2.17
N PHE A 931 27.63 30.61 2.82
CA PHE A 931 28.42 29.37 2.73
C PHE A 931 28.19 28.41 3.91
N PHE A 932 27.25 28.76 4.80
CA PHE A 932 26.83 27.95 5.94
C PHE A 932 25.31 27.62 5.84
N PRO A 933 24.85 26.47 6.35
CA PRO A 933 25.64 25.45 7.02
C PRO A 933 26.43 24.57 6.04
N VAL A 934 27.68 24.25 6.38
CA VAL A 934 28.46 23.24 5.66
C VAL A 934 28.08 21.87 6.22
N ILE A 935 27.62 20.95 5.37
CA ILE A 935 27.09 19.64 5.78
C ILE A 935 28.08 18.55 5.39
N VAL A 936 28.53 17.75 6.36
CA VAL A 936 29.44 16.61 6.13
C VAL A 936 28.64 15.31 6.17
N ARG A 937 28.97 14.38 5.27
CA ARG A 937 28.47 13.00 5.28
C ARG A 937 29.61 12.01 5.08
N PHE A 938 29.66 10.93 5.85
CA PHE A 938 30.62 9.84 5.70
C PHE A 938 30.08 8.54 6.33
N THR A 939 30.80 7.45 6.07
CA THR A 939 30.62 6.15 6.72
C THR A 939 31.96 5.58 7.16
N SER A 940 32.05 4.83 8.26
CA SER A 940 33.26 4.08 8.62
C SER A 940 32.90 2.67 9.05
N THR A 941 33.83 1.73 8.89
CA THR A 941 33.79 0.41 9.54
C THR A 941 34.26 0.48 11.01
N ASP A 942 35.02 1.51 11.34
CA ASP A 942 35.55 1.76 12.67
C ASP A 942 34.50 2.46 13.53
N LEU A 943 34.43 2.08 14.80
CA LEU A 943 33.44 2.59 15.75
C LEU A 943 34.02 3.75 16.55
N PHE A 944 33.17 4.74 16.84
CA PHE A 944 33.48 5.88 17.69
C PHE A 944 33.53 5.47 19.17
N CYS A 945 32.55 4.71 19.64
CA CYS A 945 32.64 4.03 20.93
C CYS A 945 33.21 2.62 20.69
N ASN A 946 34.37 2.31 21.28
CA ASN A 946 35.09 1.05 21.02
C ASN A 946 34.42 -0.17 21.70
N MET A 947 33.29 -0.61 21.11
CA MET A 947 32.56 -1.84 21.44
C MET A 947 33.05 -2.97 20.53
N ALA A 948 33.78 -3.94 21.07
CA ALA A 948 34.25 -5.09 20.30
C ALA A 948 33.67 -6.41 20.86
N VAL A 949 33.30 -7.34 19.96
CA VAL A 949 32.81 -8.67 20.35
C VAL A 949 34.02 -9.59 20.56
N GLU A 950 34.27 -10.00 21.80
CA GLU A 950 35.41 -10.85 22.16
C GLU A 950 35.14 -12.34 21.89
N SER A 951 33.93 -12.81 22.20
CA SER A 951 33.52 -14.19 21.93
C SER A 951 32.00 -14.37 21.96
N VAL A 952 31.52 -15.43 21.30
CA VAL A 952 30.16 -15.96 21.43
C VAL A 952 30.26 -17.38 21.98
N GLN A 953 29.43 -17.71 22.97
CA GLN A 953 29.43 -19.01 23.66
C GLN A 953 27.99 -19.49 23.85
N LYS A 954 27.78 -20.81 24.01
CA LYS A 954 26.46 -21.35 24.33
C LYS A 954 26.14 -21.18 25.83
N MET A 955 24.87 -21.08 26.19
CA MET A 955 24.44 -20.98 27.60
C MET A 955 24.61 -22.30 28.35
N ASP A 956 24.41 -23.42 27.66
CA ASP A 956 24.31 -24.76 28.26
C ASP A 956 25.67 -25.49 28.33
N ALA A 957 26.67 -25.01 27.60
CA ALA A 957 28.06 -25.45 27.60
C ALA A 957 28.96 -24.28 27.20
N SER A 958 30.12 -24.11 27.85
CA SER A 958 31.13 -23.07 27.53
C SER A 958 31.91 -23.34 26.24
N GLU A 959 31.22 -23.87 25.23
CA GLU A 959 31.71 -24.08 23.88
C GLU A 959 31.65 -22.75 23.11
N MET A 960 32.77 -22.37 22.49
CA MET A 960 32.86 -21.17 21.66
C MET A 960 32.26 -21.42 20.28
N ILE A 961 31.40 -20.51 19.84
CA ILE A 961 30.68 -20.59 18.58
C ILE A 961 31.33 -19.65 17.56
N GLN A 962 31.43 -20.07 16.30
CA GLN A 962 31.86 -19.20 15.21
C GLN A 962 30.76 -18.20 14.86
N TYR A 963 31.11 -16.91 14.87
CA TYR A 963 30.21 -15.80 14.59
C TYR A 963 30.79 -14.89 13.50
N SER A 964 29.92 -14.04 12.94
CA SER A 964 30.31 -12.95 12.04
C SER A 964 29.87 -11.62 12.63
N THR A 965 30.64 -10.55 12.40
CA THR A 965 30.33 -9.20 12.89
C THR A 965 30.40 -8.19 11.77
N GLU A 966 29.41 -7.31 11.69
CA GLU A 966 29.42 -6.09 10.87
C GLU A 966 29.47 -4.87 11.80
N CYS A 967 30.47 -4.00 11.64
CA CYS A 967 30.58 -2.74 12.38
C CYS A 967 30.41 -1.57 11.40
N ARG A 968 29.62 -0.55 11.78
CA ARG A 968 29.37 0.62 10.93
C ARG A 968 29.07 1.88 11.73
N LEU A 969 29.89 2.92 11.56
CA LEU A 969 29.58 4.30 11.93
C LEU A 969 28.97 5.05 10.73
N ILE A 970 27.96 5.87 10.98
CA ILE A 970 27.28 6.72 9.99
C ILE A 970 27.15 8.14 10.56
N SER A 971 27.50 9.17 9.79
CA SER A 971 27.09 10.54 10.11
C SER A 971 25.62 10.75 9.73
N GLU A 972 24.72 10.82 10.72
CA GLU A 972 23.29 11.08 10.50
C GLU A 972 23.03 12.59 10.36
N LYS A 973 23.73 13.40 11.17
CA LYS A 973 23.79 14.86 11.08
C LYS A 973 25.21 15.32 11.41
N PHE A 974 25.84 16.08 10.53
CA PHE A 974 27.09 16.77 10.82
C PHE A 974 27.04 18.09 10.07
N GLU A 975 26.89 19.19 10.81
CA GLU A 975 26.81 20.54 10.22
C GLU A 975 27.69 21.53 10.98
N ILE A 976 28.30 22.44 10.23
CA ILE A 976 29.00 23.62 10.72
C ILE A 976 28.10 24.82 10.41
N VAL A 977 27.70 25.59 11.43
CA VAL A 977 26.60 26.59 11.43
C VAL A 977 27.04 28.01 11.78
#